data_AF-A0A959J6A6-F1
#
_entry.id   AF-A0A959J6A6-F1
#
_cell.length_a   1.000
_cell.length_b   1.000
_cell.length_c   1.000
_cell.angle_alpha   90.00
_cell.angle_beta   90.00
_cell.angle_gamma   90.00
#
_symmetry.space_group_name_H-M   'P 1'
#
loop_
_entity.id
_entity.type
_entity.pdbx_description
1 polymer ?
#
loop_
_entity_poly.entity_id
_entity_poly.type
_entity_poly.pdbx_seq_one_letter_code
_entity_poly.pdbx_strand_id
1 'polypeptide(L)'
;MKFKFYFLLLFLLTGMQSVVFAQHSVAREWNELLLESIRNDFARPTVHARNLFHVSAAMYDAWAAYDEEARPFFLGRTVGNYTCNFNGVPTPADVQAAREEAISYAAYRLMRHRFQNSPGAAYLYGLYDNLMDQLGYDKTFTSQNYATGQPACLGNYIANQLINFGFQDGSNELNGYANQYYAPVNAPLVMLSDEPNVMEDPNRWQPLTLDVFIDQSGNVIPFNTPAFLSPEWGNVTPFSLSIDDATIHNRDGHLYWVYDDPGPPPYIQDDGGGLSQEYMWNFSLVAVWSGHLDPNDNTMWDISPGAIGNIPLDAYPTTIQGLRDFYNYQDGGDIGHGYDLNPKTGMPYEPQIVKRGDYGRVLAEFWADGPNSETPPGHWFTILNYVNDHPDLVKKFRGQGEVIDDLEWDVKAYLLLGGTMHDVAISAWGIKGWYDYLRPVSAIRSMAARGQSSSPFLPSYDPAGIPLVEGAIELVNIGDPLAGNDDQHVGEIKLKAWRGPDYVNDPATDVAGVGWILAQDWWPYQRPSFVTPPFAGYISGHSTYSRAAAEILTQLTGDNFFPGGMGVFPAPQNEFLVFEDGPSETITLQWATYQDASDQCSLSRIWGGIHPPCDDIPGRLIGYRIGHSSFAFAEKFFYRDEDGDGYTSNIDCDDNNPDIHPGASEICDGLDNDCNLIADDAITYYTYYRDNDNDTYGDGGDWVEICEATAPPGYVSNDLDCDDTNANVNPAMAEVCDGSDNNCNGYEDEGLEQFTYYRDNDEDNYGDAGTWIQTCDNTAPAGYVTNAMDCNDADGSINPDSPEVCDGMDNNCNASTDEGLPITTYYRDKDGDSYGDAANSVEVCVDGAPEGYVANNQDCDDNNSEINPGAEEACDGKDNNCNGLADDGVPVITYYKDNDGDHFGDATVAIEACQLWAPDGYVENNLDCDDNNPLVNPLASENPDNNIDEDCSGVDLFQDTKVFPNPAHDEVFVHLPYIGQLTLQLVAVDGKIVRQEMITFENNAARIGLEGLDQGVYFITLINSDNERLANEKILKY
;
A
#
# COMPACT_ATOMS: atom_id res chain seq x y z
N MET A 1 3.31 54.43 0.16
CA MET A 1 3.32 55.64 -0.70
C MET A 1 4.78 56.06 -0.91
N LYS A 2 5.20 56.29 -2.18
CA LYS A 2 6.59 56.56 -2.70
C LYS A 2 7.48 55.31 -2.84
N PHE A 3 8.16 54.98 -3.95
CA PHE A 3 8.43 55.66 -5.23
C PHE A 3 8.66 54.61 -6.34
N LYS A 4 8.32 54.98 -7.58
CA LYS A 4 8.38 54.19 -8.83
C LYS A 4 9.52 54.74 -9.72
N PHE A 5 10.11 53.87 -10.56
CA PHE A 5 10.92 54.12 -11.78
C PHE A 5 12.39 54.59 -11.68
N TYR A 6 13.32 53.80 -12.25
CA TYR A 6 14.17 54.03 -13.45
C TYR A 6 15.17 52.85 -13.53
N PHE A 7 15.20 52.01 -14.56
CA PHE A 7 16.03 52.22 -15.75
C PHE A 7 15.59 51.31 -16.92
N LEU A 8 15.41 51.91 -18.10
CA LEU A 8 15.24 51.25 -19.39
C LEU A 8 16.38 51.71 -20.33
N LEU A 9 16.75 50.85 -21.28
CA LEU A 9 17.64 51.02 -22.44
C LEU A 9 19.14 50.74 -22.26
N LEU A 10 19.54 49.50 -22.55
CA LEU A 10 20.57 49.24 -23.57
C LEU A 10 20.53 47.78 -24.07
N PHE A 11 19.62 47.42 -24.99
CA PHE A 11 19.81 46.21 -25.83
C PHE A 11 19.06 46.39 -27.16
N LEU A 12 19.83 46.51 -28.23
CA LEU A 12 19.35 46.45 -29.61
C LEU A 12 20.39 45.64 -30.39
N LEU A 13 19.92 44.55 -30.99
CA LEU A 13 20.59 43.64 -31.93
C LEU A 13 21.51 42.55 -31.35
N THR A 14 20.91 41.45 -30.90
CA THR A 14 21.33 40.07 -31.23
C THR A 14 20.16 39.11 -30.99
N GLY A 15 19.75 38.38 -32.04
CA GLY A 15 18.99 37.13 -32.00
C GLY A 15 17.66 37.10 -31.24
N MET A 16 16.54 37.13 -31.97
CA MET A 16 15.30 36.49 -31.51
C MET A 16 15.58 34.99 -31.36
N GLN A 17 16.03 34.56 -30.18
CA GLN A 17 15.70 33.23 -29.68
C GLN A 17 14.34 33.40 -28.99
N SER A 18 13.31 32.94 -29.67
CA SER A 18 12.03 32.64 -29.05
C SER A 18 12.32 31.55 -28.02
N VAL A 19 12.55 31.93 -26.76
CA VAL A 19 12.35 30.99 -25.66
C VAL A 19 10.84 30.79 -25.65
N VAL A 20 10.40 29.69 -26.26
CA VAL A 20 9.04 29.20 -26.08
C VAL A 20 8.97 28.81 -24.62
N PHE A 21 8.34 29.63 -23.77
CA PHE A 21 7.84 29.11 -22.51
C PHE A 21 6.84 28.02 -22.90
N ALA A 22 7.13 26.77 -22.55
CA ALA A 22 6.14 25.71 -22.66
C ALA A 22 4.93 26.15 -21.83
N GLN A 23 3.76 26.16 -22.45
CA GLN A 23 2.50 26.37 -21.75
C GLN A 23 2.27 25.11 -20.90
N HIS A 24 1.96 25.28 -19.61
CA HIS A 24 1.57 24.17 -18.75
C HIS A 24 0.38 23.42 -19.34
N SER A 25 0.27 22.10 -19.09
CA SER A 25 -0.91 21.36 -19.50
C SER A 25 -2.16 21.89 -18.78
N VAL A 26 -3.34 21.68 -19.36
CA VAL A 26 -4.58 22.11 -18.68
C VAL A 26 -4.78 21.39 -17.34
N ALA A 27 -4.29 20.15 -17.20
CA ALA A 27 -4.34 19.41 -15.94
C ALA A 27 -3.46 20.08 -14.88
N ARG A 28 -2.25 20.53 -15.26
CA ARG A 28 -1.34 21.32 -14.41
C ARG A 28 -1.98 22.63 -13.95
N GLU A 29 -2.68 23.33 -14.85
CA GLU A 29 -3.39 24.59 -14.51
C GLU A 29 -4.56 24.36 -13.53
N TRP A 30 -5.37 23.31 -13.72
CA TRP A 30 -6.43 22.95 -12.77
C TRP A 30 -5.89 22.45 -11.44
N ASN A 31 -4.76 21.74 -11.44
CA ASN A 31 -4.11 21.31 -10.21
C ASN A 31 -3.62 22.49 -9.38
N GLU A 32 -3.03 23.53 -9.99
CA GLU A 32 -2.69 24.76 -9.25
C GLU A 32 -3.91 25.42 -8.62
N LEU A 33 -5.04 25.47 -9.36
CA LEU A 33 -6.27 25.99 -8.78
C LEU A 33 -6.79 25.09 -7.65
N LEU A 34 -6.59 23.77 -7.71
CA LEU A 34 -6.95 22.84 -6.64
C LEU A 34 -6.11 23.06 -5.40
N LEU A 35 -4.79 23.24 -5.55
CA LEU A 35 -3.91 23.61 -4.44
C LEU A 35 -4.31 24.97 -3.84
N GLU A 36 -4.57 25.96 -4.68
CA GLU A 36 -5.07 27.27 -4.23
C GLU A 36 -6.42 27.16 -3.52
N SER A 37 -7.28 26.23 -3.94
CA SER A 37 -8.56 25.96 -3.27
C SER A 37 -8.35 25.45 -1.86
N ILE A 38 -7.38 24.56 -1.67
CA ILE A 38 -7.03 24.02 -0.36
C ILE A 38 -6.47 25.11 0.56
N ARG A 39 -5.60 26.00 0.05
CA ARG A 39 -5.07 27.15 0.81
C ARG A 39 -6.15 28.08 1.35
N ASN A 40 -7.30 28.12 0.67
CA ASN A 40 -8.42 28.98 1.00
C ASN A 40 -9.59 28.22 1.67
N ASP A 41 -9.41 26.95 2.03
CA ASP A 41 -10.39 26.11 2.73
C ASP A 41 -10.02 25.91 4.21
N PHE A 42 -10.93 25.32 4.98
CA PHE A 42 -10.63 24.87 6.34
C PHE A 42 -9.56 23.76 6.31
N ALA A 43 -8.61 23.78 7.26
CA ALA A 43 -7.54 22.79 7.32
C ALA A 43 -8.06 21.37 7.65
N ARG A 44 -8.35 20.58 6.61
CA ARG A 44 -8.96 19.25 6.70
C ARG A 44 -8.19 18.24 5.85
N PRO A 45 -7.04 17.72 6.33
CA PRO A 45 -6.14 16.90 5.52
C PRO A 45 -6.82 15.67 4.90
N THR A 46 -7.74 15.02 5.61
CA THR A 46 -8.54 13.88 5.09
C THR A 46 -9.42 14.28 3.91
N VAL A 47 -10.18 15.37 4.06
CA VAL A 47 -11.04 15.92 3.00
C VAL A 47 -10.22 16.43 1.82
N HIS A 48 -9.05 17.02 2.07
CA HIS A 48 -8.16 17.52 1.03
C HIS A 48 -7.50 16.39 0.23
N ALA A 49 -7.02 15.33 0.88
CA ALA A 49 -6.51 14.13 0.20
C ALA A 49 -7.57 13.52 -0.73
N ARG A 50 -8.81 13.40 -0.25
CA ARG A 50 -9.94 12.94 -1.05
C ARG A 50 -10.27 13.88 -2.23
N ASN A 51 -10.22 15.19 -2.02
CA ASN A 51 -10.45 16.16 -3.10
C ASN A 51 -9.34 16.14 -4.15
N LEU A 52 -8.08 15.98 -3.74
CA LEU A 52 -6.94 15.75 -4.63
C LEU A 52 -7.18 14.51 -5.49
N PHE A 53 -7.52 13.39 -4.87
CA PHE A 53 -7.86 12.16 -5.59
C PHE A 53 -9.02 12.33 -6.57
N HIS A 54 -10.19 12.78 -6.11
CA HIS A 54 -11.38 12.84 -6.96
C HIS A 54 -11.22 13.79 -8.15
N VAL A 55 -10.53 14.92 -7.98
CA VAL A 55 -10.26 15.83 -9.10
C VAL A 55 -9.24 15.20 -10.05
N SER A 56 -8.17 14.58 -9.54
CA SER A 56 -7.22 13.84 -10.38
C SER A 56 -7.89 12.73 -11.19
N ALA A 57 -8.76 11.92 -10.56
CA ALA A 57 -9.54 10.88 -11.22
C ALA A 57 -10.47 11.46 -12.29
N ALA A 58 -11.09 12.62 -12.02
CA ALA A 58 -11.93 13.31 -13.01
C ALA A 58 -11.13 13.72 -14.25
N MET A 59 -9.92 14.24 -14.06
CA MET A 59 -9.04 14.67 -15.15
C MET A 59 -8.49 13.46 -15.93
N TYR A 60 -8.07 12.42 -15.21
CA TYR A 60 -7.59 11.19 -15.81
C TYR A 60 -8.67 10.49 -16.65
N ASP A 61 -9.87 10.32 -16.12
CA ASP A 61 -10.97 9.67 -16.85
C ASP A 61 -11.41 10.47 -18.08
N ALA A 62 -11.39 11.81 -17.98
CA ALA A 62 -11.66 12.67 -19.13
C ALA A 62 -10.60 12.53 -20.22
N TRP A 63 -9.35 12.23 -19.86
CA TRP A 63 -8.25 11.96 -20.79
C TRP A 63 -8.32 10.54 -21.39
N ALA A 64 -8.47 9.53 -20.52
CA ALA A 64 -8.48 8.11 -20.85
C ALA A 64 -9.71 7.69 -21.66
N ALA A 65 -10.84 8.40 -21.55
CA ALA A 65 -12.03 8.16 -22.37
C ALA A 65 -11.78 8.30 -23.89
N TYR A 66 -10.69 8.95 -24.29
CA TYR A 66 -10.25 9.11 -25.68
C TYR A 66 -8.96 8.36 -26.01
N ASP A 67 -8.41 7.60 -25.06
CA ASP A 67 -7.17 6.84 -25.26
C ASP A 67 -7.44 5.42 -25.75
N GLU A 68 -6.52 4.87 -26.55
CA GLU A 68 -6.63 3.49 -27.04
C GLU A 68 -5.99 2.48 -26.07
N GLU A 69 -4.97 2.91 -25.31
CA GLU A 69 -4.24 2.06 -24.38
C GLU A 69 -4.84 2.17 -22.99
N ALA A 70 -4.90 3.40 -22.47
CA ALA A 70 -5.35 3.66 -21.11
C ALA A 70 -6.84 3.38 -20.92
N ARG A 71 -7.18 2.86 -19.74
CA ARG A 71 -8.53 2.55 -19.30
C ARG A 71 -8.97 3.55 -18.22
N PRO A 72 -10.23 4.05 -18.25
CA PRO A 72 -10.73 4.90 -17.19
C PRO A 72 -10.72 4.20 -15.82
N PHE A 73 -10.47 4.97 -14.76
CA PHE A 73 -10.54 4.50 -13.38
C PHE A 73 -11.99 4.36 -12.90
N PHE A 74 -12.84 5.35 -13.21
CA PHE A 74 -14.18 5.44 -12.65
C PHE A 74 -15.27 5.18 -13.71
N LEU A 75 -15.16 5.77 -14.90
CA LEU A 75 -16.09 5.58 -16.01
C LEU A 75 -16.16 4.12 -16.46
N GLY A 76 -17.37 3.57 -16.46
CA GLY A 76 -17.62 2.19 -16.89
C GLY A 76 -17.30 1.14 -15.83
N ARG A 77 -16.94 1.57 -14.62
CA ARG A 77 -16.49 0.70 -13.53
C ARG A 77 -17.34 0.87 -12.27
N THR A 78 -17.19 -0.09 -11.38
CA THR A 78 -17.72 -0.03 -10.01
C THR A 78 -16.57 0.29 -9.08
N VAL A 79 -16.72 1.34 -8.28
CA VAL A 79 -15.77 1.74 -7.23
C VAL A 79 -16.51 1.75 -5.91
N GLY A 80 -16.04 0.95 -4.95
CA GLY A 80 -16.82 0.59 -3.76
C GLY A 80 -18.19 0.05 -4.15
N ASN A 81 -19.25 0.67 -3.63
CA ASN A 81 -20.64 0.31 -3.92
C ASN A 81 -21.29 1.18 -5.01
N TYR A 82 -20.51 1.97 -5.76
CA TYR A 82 -21.02 2.86 -6.80
C TYR A 82 -20.62 2.41 -8.20
N THR A 83 -21.60 2.19 -9.07
CA THR A 83 -21.37 1.87 -10.49
C THR A 83 -21.57 3.10 -11.37
N CYS A 84 -20.52 3.52 -12.07
CA CYS A 84 -20.56 4.61 -13.04
C CYS A 84 -20.73 4.06 -14.46
N ASN A 85 -21.95 4.10 -15.00
CA ASN A 85 -22.23 3.56 -16.35
C ASN A 85 -21.61 4.40 -17.48
N PHE A 86 -20.80 3.79 -18.34
CA PHE A 86 -20.18 4.48 -19.48
C PHE A 86 -20.24 3.62 -20.74
N ASN A 87 -20.70 4.20 -21.84
CA ASN A 87 -20.88 3.51 -23.13
C ASN A 87 -19.87 3.95 -24.20
N GLY A 88 -18.76 4.56 -23.80
CA GLY A 88 -17.79 5.17 -24.70
C GLY A 88 -18.24 6.54 -25.22
N VAL A 89 -17.31 7.25 -25.85
CA VAL A 89 -17.54 8.52 -26.54
C VAL A 89 -17.17 8.41 -28.02
N PRO A 90 -17.88 9.11 -28.93
CA PRO A 90 -17.47 9.21 -30.32
C PRO A 90 -16.07 9.83 -30.45
N THR A 91 -15.21 9.26 -31.30
CA THR A 91 -13.87 9.78 -31.57
C THR A 91 -13.96 11.19 -32.20
N PRO A 92 -13.38 12.22 -31.55
CA PRO A 92 -13.38 13.58 -32.07
C PRO A 92 -12.33 13.75 -33.18
N ALA A 93 -12.44 14.83 -33.97
CA ALA A 93 -11.45 15.16 -35.00
C ALA A 93 -10.13 15.67 -34.42
N ASP A 94 -10.18 16.30 -33.23
CA ASP A 94 -9.03 16.77 -32.47
C ASP A 94 -9.17 16.21 -31.04
N VAL A 95 -8.42 15.14 -30.77
CA VAL A 95 -8.46 14.42 -29.49
C VAL A 95 -7.86 15.28 -28.38
N GLN A 96 -6.78 16.01 -28.64
CA GLN A 96 -6.13 16.85 -27.65
C GLN A 96 -7.06 17.96 -27.17
N ALA A 97 -7.68 18.70 -28.10
CA ALA A 97 -8.64 19.74 -27.75
C ALA A 97 -9.87 19.17 -26.99
N ALA A 98 -10.32 17.97 -27.36
CA ALA A 98 -11.43 17.31 -26.67
C ALA A 98 -11.06 16.92 -25.23
N ARG A 99 -9.86 16.37 -25.01
CA ARG A 99 -9.34 16.07 -23.67
C ARG A 99 -9.28 17.34 -22.82
N GLU A 100 -8.73 18.42 -23.36
CA GLU A 100 -8.59 19.68 -22.62
C GLU A 100 -9.94 20.30 -22.22
N GLU A 101 -10.93 20.26 -23.12
CA GLU A 101 -12.29 20.71 -22.83
C GLU A 101 -12.99 19.81 -21.81
N ALA A 102 -12.94 18.48 -21.97
CA ALA A 102 -13.56 17.55 -21.03
C ALA A 102 -12.97 17.65 -19.61
N ILE A 103 -11.64 17.71 -19.49
CA ILE A 103 -10.92 17.93 -18.23
C ILE A 103 -11.40 19.22 -17.55
N SER A 104 -11.48 20.31 -18.32
CA SER A 104 -11.84 21.61 -17.77
C SER A 104 -13.27 21.65 -17.23
N TYR A 105 -14.23 21.07 -17.96
CA TYR A 105 -15.60 20.97 -17.45
C TYR A 105 -15.71 20.03 -16.25
N ALA A 106 -14.95 18.93 -16.21
CA ALA A 106 -14.95 18.01 -15.07
C ALA A 106 -14.41 18.67 -13.80
N ALA A 107 -13.19 19.23 -13.86
CA ALA A 107 -12.55 19.92 -12.75
C ALA A 107 -13.37 21.12 -12.27
N TYR A 108 -13.85 21.96 -13.20
CA TYR A 108 -14.66 23.13 -12.88
C TYR A 108 -15.91 22.79 -12.06
N ARG A 109 -16.67 21.77 -12.48
CA ARG A 109 -17.92 21.38 -11.81
C ARG A 109 -17.66 20.74 -10.46
N LEU A 110 -16.69 19.82 -10.40
CA LEU A 110 -16.36 19.11 -9.17
C LEU A 110 -15.79 20.07 -8.13
N MET A 111 -14.82 20.90 -8.47
CA MET A 111 -14.21 21.85 -7.54
C MET A 111 -15.21 22.90 -7.04
N ARG A 112 -16.13 23.39 -7.90
CA ARG A 112 -17.20 24.28 -7.44
C ARG A 112 -18.11 23.61 -6.40
N HIS A 113 -18.35 22.30 -6.52
CA HIS A 113 -19.11 21.56 -5.52
C HIS A 113 -18.31 21.37 -4.23
N ARG A 114 -17.08 20.85 -4.30
CA ARG A 114 -16.25 20.51 -3.12
C ARG A 114 -15.95 21.71 -2.24
N PHE A 115 -15.66 22.86 -2.86
CA PHE A 115 -15.27 24.08 -2.16
C PHE A 115 -16.43 25.08 -1.97
N GLN A 116 -17.69 24.64 -2.15
CA GLN A 116 -18.84 25.55 -2.00
C GLN A 116 -19.01 26.11 -0.59
N ASN A 117 -18.56 25.36 0.42
CA ASN A 117 -18.64 25.72 1.84
C ASN A 117 -17.29 26.23 2.39
N SER A 118 -16.29 26.41 1.53
CA SER A 118 -15.00 26.99 1.92
C SER A 118 -15.18 28.48 2.29
N PRO A 119 -14.45 29.00 3.29
CA PRO A 119 -14.41 30.43 3.59
C PRO A 119 -14.03 31.30 2.37
N GLY A 120 -13.19 30.78 1.49
CA GLY A 120 -12.71 31.45 0.27
C GLY A 120 -13.56 31.22 -0.98
N ALA A 121 -14.72 30.55 -0.90
CA ALA A 121 -15.49 30.09 -2.07
C ALA A 121 -15.72 31.17 -3.14
N ALA A 122 -16.05 32.41 -2.74
CA ALA A 122 -16.31 33.50 -3.67
C ALA A 122 -15.05 33.93 -4.46
N TYR A 123 -13.88 33.93 -3.82
CA TYR A 123 -12.59 34.21 -4.46
C TYR A 123 -12.24 33.09 -5.43
N LEU A 124 -12.36 31.83 -4.98
CA LEU A 124 -12.07 30.64 -5.76
C LEU A 124 -12.94 30.55 -7.03
N TYR A 125 -14.24 30.80 -6.94
CA TYR A 125 -15.12 30.83 -8.11
C TYR A 125 -14.68 31.87 -9.15
N GLY A 126 -14.13 33.01 -8.71
CA GLY A 126 -13.56 34.00 -9.60
C GLY A 126 -12.34 33.48 -10.36
N LEU A 127 -11.47 32.69 -9.71
CA LEU A 127 -10.32 32.05 -10.35
C LEU A 127 -10.77 30.99 -11.37
N TYR A 128 -11.71 30.13 -10.98
CA TYR A 128 -12.22 29.07 -11.86
C TYR A 128 -12.92 29.65 -13.10
N ASP A 129 -13.74 30.68 -12.92
CA ASP A 129 -14.43 31.37 -14.03
C ASP A 129 -13.42 32.05 -14.97
N ASN A 130 -12.33 32.59 -14.43
CA ASN A 130 -11.27 33.21 -15.22
C ASN A 130 -10.52 32.17 -16.07
N LEU A 131 -10.18 30.99 -15.50
CA LEU A 131 -9.56 29.93 -16.29
C LEU A 131 -10.47 29.44 -17.42
N MET A 132 -11.76 29.20 -17.14
CA MET A 132 -12.75 28.86 -18.18
C MET A 132 -12.84 29.94 -19.27
N ASP A 133 -12.83 31.22 -18.89
CA ASP A 133 -12.88 32.34 -19.84
C ASP A 133 -11.57 32.46 -20.68
N GLN A 134 -10.40 32.15 -20.10
CA GLN A 134 -9.12 32.13 -20.79
C GLN A 134 -9.03 31.01 -21.82
N LEU A 135 -9.56 29.83 -21.48
CA LEU A 135 -9.65 28.67 -22.37
C LEU A 135 -10.77 28.80 -23.42
N GLY A 136 -11.68 29.77 -23.25
CA GLY A 136 -12.76 30.05 -24.19
C GLY A 136 -14.00 29.17 -24.03
N TYR A 137 -14.20 28.57 -22.85
CA TYR A 137 -15.29 27.64 -22.57
C TYR A 137 -16.52 28.33 -21.94
N ASP A 138 -17.72 27.90 -22.32
CA ASP A 138 -18.99 28.42 -21.79
C ASP A 138 -19.33 27.78 -20.44
N LYS A 139 -19.03 28.49 -19.35
CA LYS A 139 -19.34 28.09 -17.98
C LYS A 139 -20.83 27.82 -17.70
N THR A 140 -21.76 28.30 -18.54
CA THR A 140 -23.20 28.06 -18.40
C THR A 140 -23.67 26.76 -19.04
N PHE A 141 -22.82 26.08 -19.81
CA PHE A 141 -23.14 24.81 -20.45
C PHE A 141 -23.07 23.63 -19.47
N THR A 142 -24.21 22.99 -19.20
CA THR A 142 -24.35 21.94 -18.16
C THR A 142 -24.89 20.60 -18.67
N SER A 143 -25.04 20.43 -19.98
CA SER A 143 -25.48 19.15 -20.55
C SER A 143 -24.51 18.03 -20.17
N GLN A 144 -25.04 16.86 -19.83
CA GLN A 144 -24.27 15.64 -19.52
C GLN A 144 -24.39 14.58 -20.62
N ASN A 145 -25.04 14.91 -21.75
CA ASN A 145 -25.30 13.96 -22.83
C ASN A 145 -24.05 13.75 -23.71
N TYR A 146 -23.07 13.00 -23.20
CA TYR A 146 -21.80 12.73 -23.88
C TYR A 146 -21.95 11.89 -25.16
N ALA A 147 -23.07 11.18 -25.34
CA ALA A 147 -23.40 10.47 -26.59
C ALA A 147 -23.53 11.41 -27.80
N THR A 148 -23.65 12.73 -27.58
CA THR A 148 -23.58 13.75 -28.65
C THR A 148 -22.19 13.93 -29.25
N GLY A 149 -21.14 13.41 -28.61
CA GLY A 149 -19.75 13.64 -28.99
C GLY A 149 -19.17 14.98 -28.53
N GLN A 150 -19.90 15.77 -27.73
CA GLN A 150 -19.39 17.03 -27.18
C GLN A 150 -18.53 16.78 -25.92
N PRO A 151 -17.24 17.18 -25.90
CA PRO A 151 -16.35 16.92 -24.76
C PRO A 151 -16.81 17.58 -23.45
N ALA A 152 -17.35 18.80 -23.53
CA ALA A 152 -17.97 19.47 -22.37
C ALA A 152 -19.09 18.64 -21.73
N CYS A 153 -19.84 17.85 -22.51
CA CYS A 153 -20.86 16.95 -21.97
C CYS A 153 -20.23 15.79 -21.18
N LEU A 154 -19.11 15.24 -21.65
CA LEU A 154 -18.37 14.22 -20.92
C LEU A 154 -17.83 14.77 -19.61
N GLY A 155 -17.19 15.94 -19.62
CA GLY A 155 -16.68 16.57 -18.40
C GLY A 155 -17.76 16.84 -17.35
N ASN A 156 -18.90 17.42 -17.76
CA ASN A 156 -20.05 17.61 -16.88
C ASN A 156 -20.61 16.29 -16.32
N TYR A 157 -20.62 15.22 -17.13
CA TYR A 157 -21.06 13.90 -16.70
C TYR A 157 -20.12 13.30 -15.64
N ILE A 158 -18.81 13.29 -15.89
CA ILE A 158 -17.79 12.80 -14.96
C ILE A 158 -17.93 13.48 -13.60
N ALA A 159 -17.97 14.82 -13.58
CA ALA A 159 -18.12 15.56 -12.34
C ALA A 159 -19.39 15.20 -11.58
N ASN A 160 -20.52 15.06 -12.29
CA ASN A 160 -21.78 14.66 -11.66
C ASN A 160 -21.70 13.26 -11.04
N GLN A 161 -21.06 12.30 -11.72
CA GLN A 161 -20.90 10.94 -11.19
C GLN A 161 -20.01 10.92 -9.94
N LEU A 162 -18.89 11.67 -9.93
CA LEU A 162 -18.00 11.76 -8.76
C LEU A 162 -18.63 12.52 -7.58
N ILE A 163 -19.49 13.51 -7.85
CA ILE A 163 -20.30 14.16 -6.80
C ILE A 163 -21.25 13.15 -6.16
N ASN A 164 -21.99 12.39 -6.98
CA ASN A 164 -22.92 11.39 -6.49
C ASN A 164 -22.23 10.27 -5.71
N PHE A 165 -21.09 9.78 -6.20
CA PHE A 165 -20.25 8.84 -5.46
C PHE A 165 -19.84 9.40 -4.11
N GLY A 166 -19.41 10.67 -4.09
CA GLY A 166 -18.97 11.32 -2.86
C GLY A 166 -20.01 11.42 -1.75
N PHE A 167 -21.31 11.37 -2.08
CA PHE A 167 -22.38 11.35 -1.07
C PHE A 167 -22.54 10.01 -0.35
N GLN A 168 -21.92 8.94 -0.86
CA GLN A 168 -22.10 7.57 -0.36
C GLN A 168 -20.79 6.79 -0.25
N ASP A 169 -19.65 7.46 -0.30
CA ASP A 169 -18.33 6.84 -0.20
C ASP A 169 -17.86 6.65 1.25
N GLY A 170 -18.71 6.90 2.25
CA GLY A 170 -18.39 6.80 3.67
C GLY A 170 -17.85 8.09 4.30
N SER A 171 -17.59 9.16 3.54
CA SER A 171 -17.01 10.40 4.07
C SER A 171 -17.99 11.29 4.87
N ASN A 172 -19.28 10.96 4.86
CA ASN A 172 -20.34 11.77 5.47
C ASN A 172 -20.40 13.22 4.95
N GLU A 173 -20.10 13.44 3.67
CA GLU A 173 -20.03 14.77 3.06
C GLU A 173 -21.33 15.59 3.16
N LEU A 174 -22.49 14.93 3.01
CA LEU A 174 -23.80 15.60 3.09
C LEU A 174 -24.04 16.28 4.44
N ASN A 175 -23.43 15.77 5.51
CA ASN A 175 -23.49 16.32 6.86
C ASN A 175 -22.20 17.07 7.25
N GLY A 176 -21.43 17.52 6.26
CA GLY A 176 -20.23 18.32 6.48
C GLY A 176 -19.07 17.56 7.11
N TYR A 177 -18.96 16.25 6.87
CA TYR A 177 -17.90 15.38 7.40
C TYR A 177 -17.89 15.29 8.93
N ALA A 178 -19.04 15.51 9.56
CA ALA A 178 -19.19 15.45 11.01
C ALA A 178 -18.97 14.02 11.54
N ASN A 179 -18.37 13.91 12.73
CA ASN A 179 -18.22 12.64 13.44
C ASN A 179 -19.61 12.08 13.77
N GLN A 180 -19.78 10.78 13.61
CA GLN A 180 -21.05 10.12 13.86
C GLN A 180 -21.09 9.45 15.24
N TYR A 181 -19.94 8.97 15.71
CA TYR A 181 -19.86 8.03 16.84
C TYR A 181 -18.80 8.41 17.86
N TYR A 182 -17.66 8.93 17.41
CA TYR A 182 -16.53 9.21 18.31
C TYR A 182 -16.82 10.32 19.32
N ALA A 183 -16.50 10.05 20.59
CA ALA A 183 -16.41 11.04 21.66
C ALA A 183 -15.10 10.86 22.46
N PRO A 184 -14.42 11.95 22.85
CA PRO A 184 -13.21 11.86 23.65
C PRO A 184 -13.54 11.41 25.08
N VAL A 185 -12.70 10.53 25.63
CA VAL A 185 -12.78 10.09 27.04
C VAL A 185 -12.30 11.19 27.98
N ASN A 186 -11.19 11.86 27.63
CA ASN A 186 -10.61 12.88 28.48
C ASN A 186 -11.31 14.23 28.33
N ALA A 187 -11.50 14.91 29.47
CA ALA A 187 -11.92 16.30 29.50
C ALA A 187 -10.88 17.20 28.81
N PRO A 188 -11.31 18.29 28.13
CA PRO A 188 -10.39 19.17 27.42
C PRO A 188 -9.34 19.82 28.33
N LEU A 189 -8.08 19.82 27.90
CA LEU A 189 -7.00 20.56 28.56
C LEU A 189 -7.11 22.04 28.21
N VAL A 190 -7.35 22.87 29.22
CA VAL A 190 -7.33 24.33 29.09
C VAL A 190 -5.88 24.82 29.13
N MET A 191 -5.34 25.26 28.00
CA MET A 191 -3.91 25.50 27.85
C MET A 191 -3.34 26.59 28.76
N LEU A 192 -4.16 27.61 29.09
CA LEU A 192 -3.81 28.75 29.95
C LEU A 192 -4.21 28.57 31.42
N SER A 193 -4.58 27.35 31.81
CA SER A 193 -4.92 27.02 33.20
C SER A 193 -3.67 26.67 33.99
N ASP A 194 -3.58 27.18 35.23
CA ASP A 194 -2.53 26.81 36.20
C ASP A 194 -2.85 25.48 36.93
N GLU A 195 -4.01 24.87 36.66
CA GLU A 195 -4.43 23.60 37.26
C GLU A 195 -3.66 22.41 36.65
N PRO A 196 -3.18 21.45 37.48
CA PRO A 196 -2.50 20.26 36.98
C PRO A 196 -3.36 19.45 36.00
N ASN A 197 -2.75 18.94 34.92
CA ASN A 197 -3.46 18.10 33.94
C ASN A 197 -3.70 16.68 34.48
N VAL A 198 -4.84 16.47 35.12
CA VAL A 198 -5.29 15.15 35.57
C VAL A 198 -6.22 14.56 34.49
N MET A 199 -5.76 13.51 33.82
CA MET A 199 -6.51 12.80 32.77
C MET A 199 -7.26 11.60 33.36
N GLU A 200 -8.42 11.27 32.78
CA GLU A 200 -9.18 10.06 33.12
C GLU A 200 -8.47 8.82 32.59
N ASP A 201 -7.97 8.90 31.36
CA ASP A 201 -7.15 7.84 30.75
C ASP A 201 -5.92 8.47 30.06
N PRO A 202 -4.71 8.28 30.60
CA PRO A 202 -3.48 8.84 30.03
C PRO A 202 -3.05 8.16 28.73
N ASN A 203 -3.72 7.10 28.28
CA ASN A 203 -3.44 6.45 27.00
C ASN A 203 -4.37 6.92 25.87
N ARG A 204 -5.34 7.80 26.17
CA ARG A 204 -6.36 8.27 25.23
C ARG A 204 -6.20 9.76 24.91
N TRP A 205 -6.65 10.18 23.74
CA TRP A 205 -6.52 11.55 23.27
C TRP A 205 -7.27 12.52 24.18
N GLN A 206 -6.75 13.74 24.26
CA GLN A 206 -7.31 14.80 25.06
C GLN A 206 -7.51 16.03 24.16
N PRO A 207 -8.75 16.53 24.01
CA PRO A 207 -9.01 17.77 23.30
C PRO A 207 -8.32 18.95 23.98
N LEU A 208 -7.99 19.99 23.23
CA LEU A 208 -7.44 21.23 23.81
C LEU A 208 -8.47 22.35 23.76
N THR A 209 -8.53 23.13 24.83
CA THR A 209 -9.27 24.39 24.89
C THR A 209 -8.29 25.56 24.85
N LEU A 210 -8.40 26.39 23.82
CA LEU A 210 -7.57 27.58 23.60
C LEU A 210 -8.33 28.88 23.93
N ASP A 211 -7.71 30.04 23.80
CA ASP A 211 -8.44 31.32 23.81
C ASP A 211 -9.19 31.54 22.50
N VAL A 212 -8.51 31.26 21.40
CA VAL A 212 -9.04 31.25 20.05
C VAL A 212 -8.37 30.11 19.30
N PHE A 213 -9.16 29.32 18.59
CA PHE A 213 -8.62 28.32 17.68
C PHE A 213 -8.62 28.90 16.26
N ILE A 214 -7.43 28.96 15.66
CA ILE A 214 -7.22 29.32 14.26
C ILE A 214 -6.62 28.08 13.62
N ASP A 215 -7.28 27.53 12.60
CA ASP A 215 -6.77 26.37 11.90
C ASP A 215 -5.46 26.67 11.15
N GLN A 216 -4.83 25.64 10.58
CA GLN A 216 -3.56 25.81 9.87
C GLN A 216 -3.68 26.75 8.68
N SER A 217 -4.83 26.82 8.02
CA SER A 217 -5.10 27.71 6.89
C SER A 217 -5.46 29.15 7.30
N GLY A 218 -5.42 29.47 8.61
CA GLY A 218 -5.67 30.82 9.11
C GLY A 218 -7.15 31.15 9.38
N ASN A 219 -8.05 30.15 9.35
CA ASN A 219 -9.48 30.35 9.60
C ASN A 219 -9.80 30.23 11.10
N VAL A 220 -10.57 31.18 11.62
CA VAL A 220 -11.10 31.11 12.99
C VAL A 220 -12.23 30.09 13.03
N ILE A 221 -12.11 29.06 13.87
CA ILE A 221 -13.16 28.06 14.07
C ILE A 221 -14.08 28.52 15.21
N PRO A 222 -15.43 28.42 15.06
CA PRO A 222 -16.35 28.66 16.16
C PRO A 222 -16.04 27.69 17.31
N PHE A 223 -16.10 28.20 18.55
CA PHE A 223 -15.69 27.48 19.76
C PHE A 223 -14.18 27.30 19.89
N ASN A 224 -13.71 27.25 21.13
CA ASN A 224 -12.29 27.20 21.45
C ASN A 224 -11.78 25.79 21.76
N THR A 225 -12.63 24.77 21.59
CA THR A 225 -12.33 23.35 21.76
C THR A 225 -12.77 22.60 20.51
N PRO A 226 -11.93 22.51 19.47
CA PRO A 226 -12.29 21.80 18.25
C PRO A 226 -12.53 20.30 18.51
N ALA A 227 -13.51 19.72 17.81
CA ALA A 227 -13.77 18.28 17.83
C ALA A 227 -12.66 17.50 17.10
N PHE A 228 -12.58 16.19 17.35
CA PHE A 228 -11.68 15.30 16.61
C PHE A 228 -12.01 15.36 15.12
N LEU A 229 -11.05 15.67 14.26
CA LEU A 229 -11.24 15.69 12.82
C LEU A 229 -11.24 14.28 12.21
N SER A 230 -12.40 13.80 11.76
CA SER A 230 -12.58 12.56 10.97
C SER A 230 -12.06 11.26 11.63
N PRO A 231 -12.37 10.95 12.90
CA PRO A 231 -11.90 9.72 13.57
C PRO A 231 -12.41 8.43 12.92
N GLU A 232 -13.45 8.49 12.10
CA GLU A 232 -14.08 7.35 11.44
C GLU A 232 -13.66 7.21 9.97
N TRP A 233 -12.61 7.94 9.54
CA TRP A 233 -12.22 8.02 8.12
C TRP A 233 -11.73 6.70 7.51
N GLY A 234 -11.41 5.71 8.35
CA GLY A 234 -11.10 4.35 7.91
C GLY A 234 -12.23 3.71 7.09
N ASN A 235 -13.48 4.15 7.28
CA ASN A 235 -14.65 3.60 6.59
C ASN A 235 -14.90 4.25 5.21
N VAL A 236 -14.05 5.19 4.77
CA VAL A 236 -14.16 5.81 3.45
C VAL A 236 -13.68 4.84 2.37
N THR A 237 -14.36 4.82 1.23
CA THR A 237 -14.02 3.95 0.10
C THR A 237 -12.60 4.24 -0.40
N PRO A 238 -11.69 3.24 -0.40
CA PRO A 238 -10.30 3.44 -0.80
C PRO A 238 -10.11 3.53 -2.32
N PHE A 239 -8.93 3.99 -2.72
CA PHE A 239 -8.43 3.95 -4.09
C PHE A 239 -7.87 2.57 -4.42
N SER A 240 -6.89 2.08 -3.66
CA SER A 240 -6.17 0.83 -3.90
C SER A 240 -6.15 -0.15 -2.73
N LEU A 241 -6.46 0.29 -1.51
CA LEU A 241 -6.49 -0.60 -0.33
C LEU A 241 -7.56 -1.69 -0.46
N SER A 242 -7.21 -2.92 -0.08
CA SER A 242 -8.14 -4.06 -0.01
C SER A 242 -8.68 -4.23 1.41
N ILE A 243 -9.88 -4.81 1.54
CA ILE A 243 -10.40 -5.22 2.85
C ILE A 243 -9.49 -6.25 3.53
N ASP A 244 -8.71 -7.00 2.75
CA ASP A 244 -7.71 -7.95 3.27
C ASP A 244 -6.56 -7.25 4.01
N ASP A 245 -6.34 -5.95 3.73
CA ASP A 245 -5.35 -5.12 4.43
C ASP A 245 -5.90 -4.54 5.74
N ALA A 246 -7.20 -4.73 6.03
CA ALA A 246 -7.89 -4.11 7.15
C ALA A 246 -8.12 -5.09 8.32
N THR A 247 -7.79 -4.62 9.52
CA THR A 247 -8.32 -5.19 10.76
C THR A 247 -9.54 -4.39 11.17
N ILE A 248 -10.70 -5.03 11.25
CA ILE A 248 -11.96 -4.38 11.66
C ILE A 248 -12.13 -4.53 13.16
N HIS A 249 -12.11 -3.41 13.87
CA HIS A 249 -12.30 -3.36 15.31
C HIS A 249 -13.70 -2.85 15.67
N ASN A 250 -14.19 -3.18 16.87
CA ASN A 250 -15.46 -2.67 17.39
C ASN A 250 -15.24 -1.90 18.70
N ARG A 251 -15.78 -0.68 18.79
CA ARG A 251 -15.87 0.09 20.03
C ARG A 251 -17.23 0.76 20.12
N ASP A 252 -17.91 0.53 21.24
CA ASP A 252 -19.23 1.09 21.54
C ASP A 252 -20.27 0.81 20.43
N GLY A 253 -20.22 -0.40 19.83
CA GLY A 253 -21.14 -0.82 18.76
C GLY A 253 -20.76 -0.34 17.35
N HIS A 254 -19.65 0.37 17.19
CA HIS A 254 -19.22 0.95 15.92
C HIS A 254 -17.95 0.30 15.38
N LEU A 255 -17.97 -0.01 14.09
CA LEU A 255 -16.85 -0.63 13.39
C LEU A 255 -15.82 0.41 12.95
N TYR A 256 -14.59 0.26 13.42
CA TYR A 256 -13.42 1.02 13.00
C TYR A 256 -12.58 0.17 12.07
N TRP A 257 -12.44 0.61 10.83
CA TRP A 257 -11.67 -0.08 9.80
C TRP A 257 -10.23 0.41 9.87
N VAL A 258 -9.31 -0.47 10.26
CA VAL A 258 -7.90 -0.13 10.47
C VAL A 258 -7.07 -0.86 9.43
N TYR A 259 -6.83 -0.17 8.32
CA TYR A 259 -5.94 -0.63 7.26
C TYR A 259 -4.48 -0.54 7.69
N ASP A 260 -3.69 -1.56 7.32
CA ASP A 260 -2.27 -1.64 7.63
C ASP A 260 -1.98 -1.57 9.16
N ASP A 261 -2.84 -2.19 9.98
CA ASP A 261 -2.81 -2.06 11.44
C ASP A 261 -1.41 -2.37 12.03
N PRO A 262 -0.69 -1.36 12.57
CA PRO A 262 0.65 -1.55 13.13
C PRO A 262 0.63 -2.20 14.53
N GLY A 263 -0.55 -2.46 15.09
CA GLY A 263 -0.71 -2.85 16.48
C GLY A 263 -0.63 -1.66 17.44
N PRO A 264 -0.85 -1.91 18.75
CA PRO A 264 -0.96 -0.85 19.75
C PRO A 264 0.35 -0.09 19.99
N PRO A 265 0.28 1.23 20.22
CA PRO A 265 1.42 2.02 20.69
C PRO A 265 1.80 1.63 22.13
N PRO A 266 2.96 2.08 22.65
CA PRO A 266 3.30 1.84 24.05
C PRO A 266 2.29 2.55 24.97
N TYR A 267 1.74 1.83 25.95
CA TYR A 267 0.84 2.39 26.96
C TYR A 267 1.52 2.56 28.31
N ILE A 268 1.09 3.58 29.06
CA ILE A 268 1.48 3.80 30.45
C ILE A 268 0.53 3.06 31.40
N GLN A 269 1.10 2.47 32.45
CA GLN A 269 0.39 1.78 33.54
C GLN A 269 0.76 2.43 34.87
N ASP A 270 -0.19 2.47 35.82
CA ASP A 270 -0.01 3.15 37.11
C ASP A 270 1.14 2.63 37.96
N ASP A 271 1.52 1.36 37.80
CA ASP A 271 2.65 0.76 38.51
C ASP A 271 3.99 0.89 37.77
N GLY A 272 3.99 1.53 36.59
CA GLY A 272 5.15 1.64 35.70
C GLY A 272 5.48 0.33 34.96
N GLY A 273 4.58 -0.65 34.95
CA GLY A 273 4.75 -1.95 34.29
C GLY A 273 4.59 -1.91 32.76
N GLY A 274 4.66 -3.09 32.13
CA GLY A 274 4.48 -3.24 30.69
C GLY A 274 5.48 -2.44 29.85
N LEU A 275 4.97 -1.64 28.91
CA LEU A 275 5.75 -0.75 28.03
C LEU A 275 5.81 0.71 28.53
N SER A 276 5.49 0.96 29.82
CA SER A 276 5.49 2.31 30.39
C SER A 276 6.82 3.04 30.20
N GLN A 277 7.94 2.32 30.28
CA GLN A 277 9.27 2.91 30.07
C GLN A 277 9.46 3.44 28.64
N GLU A 278 8.84 2.79 27.65
CA GLU A 278 8.90 3.25 26.26
C GLU A 278 7.94 4.40 26.02
N TYR A 279 6.73 4.37 26.59
CA TYR A 279 5.84 5.54 26.61
C TYR A 279 6.57 6.76 27.17
N MET A 280 7.19 6.64 28.34
CA MET A 280 7.89 7.74 29.00
C MET A 280 9.06 8.26 28.17
N TRP A 281 9.86 7.36 27.59
CA TRP A 281 10.99 7.75 26.76
C TRP A 281 10.55 8.49 25.49
N ASN A 282 9.51 7.98 24.81
CA ASN A 282 8.96 8.57 23.59
C ASN A 282 8.56 10.03 23.80
N PHE A 283 7.78 10.31 24.85
CA PHE A 283 7.34 11.67 25.13
C PHE A 283 8.42 12.55 25.78
N SER A 284 9.32 11.98 26.58
CA SER A 284 10.42 12.75 27.17
C SER A 284 11.44 13.19 26.12
N LEU A 285 11.65 12.40 25.06
CA LEU A 285 12.50 12.81 23.93
C LEU A 285 11.97 14.11 23.28
N VAL A 286 10.65 14.24 23.11
CA VAL A 286 10.02 15.46 22.58
C VAL A 286 10.32 16.67 23.47
N ALA A 287 10.22 16.51 24.79
CA ALA A 287 10.56 17.56 25.74
C ALA A 287 12.05 17.97 25.66
N VAL A 288 12.95 16.99 25.51
CA VAL A 288 14.40 17.23 25.36
C VAL A 288 14.71 17.95 24.05
N TRP A 289 14.11 17.53 22.93
CA TRP A 289 14.34 18.15 21.62
C TRP A 289 13.77 19.57 21.53
N SER A 290 12.74 19.91 22.32
CA SER A 290 12.29 21.29 22.47
C SER A 290 13.41 22.21 23.00
N GLY A 291 14.36 21.68 23.78
CA GLY A 291 15.54 22.40 24.24
C GLY A 291 16.57 22.72 23.15
N HIS A 292 16.42 22.18 21.93
CA HIS A 292 17.32 22.43 20.79
C HIS A 292 16.98 23.71 20.04
N LEU A 293 15.80 24.29 20.26
CA LEU A 293 15.23 25.37 19.44
C LEU A 293 15.72 26.78 19.80
N ASP A 294 16.86 26.91 20.51
CA ASP A 294 17.42 28.21 20.87
C ASP A 294 18.22 28.80 19.68
N PRO A 295 17.89 30.00 19.17
CA PRO A 295 18.75 30.69 18.18
C PRO A 295 20.18 30.98 18.68
N ASN A 296 20.38 30.97 20.00
CA ASN A 296 21.69 31.16 20.65
C ASN A 296 22.40 29.85 20.95
N ASP A 297 21.80 28.70 20.63
CA ASP A 297 22.53 27.43 20.61
C ASP A 297 23.65 27.53 19.56
N ASN A 298 24.89 27.35 20.01
CA ASN A 298 26.07 27.39 19.15
C ASN A 298 26.44 26.01 18.58
N THR A 299 25.59 25.01 18.78
CA THR A 299 25.73 23.70 18.15
C THR A 299 25.54 23.85 16.64
N MET A 300 26.58 23.53 15.87
CA MET A 300 26.57 23.63 14.42
C MET A 300 26.43 22.24 13.79
N TRP A 301 25.58 22.12 12.78
CA TRP A 301 25.33 20.91 12.01
C TRP A 301 25.65 21.12 10.53
N ASP A 302 26.20 20.10 9.90
CA ASP A 302 26.18 19.99 8.44
C ASP A 302 24.83 19.39 8.04
N ILE A 303 24.01 20.18 7.35
CA ILE A 303 22.68 19.75 6.90
C ILE A 303 22.63 19.46 5.39
N SER A 304 23.80 19.37 4.74
CA SER A 304 23.89 19.01 3.33
C SER A 304 23.51 17.54 3.10
N PRO A 305 23.13 17.15 1.87
CA PRO A 305 22.88 15.75 1.55
C PRO A 305 24.13 14.85 1.72
N GLY A 306 25.32 15.43 1.88
CA GLY A 306 26.54 14.69 2.21
C GLY A 306 26.67 14.26 3.66
N ALA A 307 25.82 14.78 4.56
CA ALA A 307 25.91 14.52 6.01
C ALA A 307 24.63 13.92 6.62
N ILE A 308 23.46 14.14 5.99
CA ILE A 308 22.16 13.67 6.50
C ILE A 308 21.37 12.94 5.41
N GLY A 309 20.49 12.02 5.82
CA GLY A 309 19.71 11.16 4.90
C GLY A 309 20.39 9.83 4.61
N ASN A 310 20.01 9.20 3.49
CA ASN A 310 20.52 7.89 3.04
C ASN A 310 20.32 6.75 4.05
N ILE A 311 19.09 6.58 4.54
CA ILE A 311 18.74 5.50 5.49
C ILE A 311 18.10 4.34 4.70
N PRO A 312 18.69 3.14 4.69
CA PRO A 312 18.06 2.02 4.01
C PRO A 312 16.82 1.53 4.79
N LEU A 313 15.83 1.00 4.08
CA LEU A 313 14.55 0.59 4.67
C LEU A 313 14.69 -0.46 5.79
N ASP A 314 15.66 -1.36 5.65
CA ASP A 314 15.95 -2.42 6.63
C ASP A 314 16.57 -1.90 7.94
N ALA A 315 17.01 -0.64 7.97
CA ALA A 315 17.46 0.03 9.19
C ALA A 315 16.30 0.60 10.02
N TYR A 316 15.07 0.61 9.51
CA TYR A 316 13.91 1.05 10.30
C TYR A 316 13.56 0.03 11.39
N PRO A 317 13.41 0.48 12.64
CA PRO A 317 13.12 -0.43 13.73
C PRO A 317 11.71 -1.01 13.61
N THR A 318 11.61 -2.33 13.75
CA THR A 318 10.32 -3.06 13.76
C THR A 318 9.76 -3.27 15.18
N THR A 319 10.45 -2.75 16.19
CA THR A 319 10.04 -2.82 17.60
C THR A 319 10.13 -1.45 18.25
N ILE A 320 9.25 -1.19 19.24
CA ILE A 320 9.23 0.08 19.98
C ILE A 320 10.58 0.33 20.68
N GLN A 321 11.22 -0.71 21.21
CA GLN A 321 12.53 -0.59 21.87
C GLN A 321 13.63 -0.16 20.89
N GLY A 322 13.58 -0.63 19.63
CA GLY A 322 14.54 -0.28 18.59
C GLY A 322 14.55 1.20 18.23
N LEU A 323 13.50 1.95 18.56
CA LEU A 323 13.44 3.41 18.34
C LEU A 323 14.58 4.15 19.08
N ARG A 324 15.07 3.60 20.20
CA ARG A 324 16.16 4.21 20.99
C ARG A 324 17.50 4.24 20.26
N ASP A 325 17.73 3.25 19.40
CA ASP A 325 18.95 3.15 18.60
C ASP A 325 18.83 3.98 17.31
N PHE A 326 17.60 4.23 16.86
CA PHE A 326 17.32 5.01 15.65
C PHE A 326 17.39 6.53 15.87
N TYR A 327 16.85 7.04 16.99
CA TYR A 327 16.83 8.47 17.28
C TYR A 327 17.91 8.88 18.26
N ASN A 328 18.65 9.94 17.94
CA ASN A 328 19.62 10.50 18.89
C ASN A 328 18.89 11.33 19.96
N TYR A 329 18.82 10.79 21.17
CA TYR A 329 18.10 11.39 22.29
C TYR A 329 18.64 12.77 22.70
N GLN A 330 19.96 12.95 22.75
CA GLN A 330 20.59 14.18 23.27
C GLN A 330 20.86 15.23 22.19
N ASP A 331 21.33 14.83 21.02
CA ASP A 331 21.75 15.78 20.00
C ASP A 331 20.64 16.07 18.99
N GLY A 332 19.67 15.17 18.85
CA GLY A 332 18.62 15.22 17.83
C GLY A 332 19.02 14.54 16.53
N GLY A 333 18.04 14.34 15.65
CA GLY A 333 18.22 13.63 14.37
C GLY A 333 18.11 12.11 14.50
N ASP A 334 18.45 11.42 13.41
CA ASP A 334 18.39 9.97 13.27
C ASP A 334 19.75 9.39 12.86
N ILE A 335 19.76 8.12 12.45
CA ILE A 335 20.95 7.38 12.02
C ILE A 335 21.45 7.75 10.61
N GLY A 336 20.88 8.74 9.93
CA GLY A 336 21.32 9.13 8.58
C GLY A 336 22.81 9.47 8.48
N HIS A 337 23.41 9.14 7.33
CA HIS A 337 24.84 9.36 7.06
C HIS A 337 25.12 10.19 5.80
N GLY A 338 24.09 10.45 4.98
CA GLY A 338 24.22 11.17 3.72
C GLY A 338 24.90 10.39 2.59
N TYR A 339 25.21 11.11 1.50
CA TYR A 339 25.76 10.58 0.25
C TYR A 339 27.13 11.20 -0.06
N ASP A 340 28.11 10.37 -0.40
CA ASP A 340 29.45 10.87 -0.75
C ASP A 340 29.45 11.74 -2.02
N LEU A 341 28.63 11.40 -3.02
CA LEU A 341 28.62 12.02 -4.34
C LEU A 341 27.19 12.23 -4.84
N ASN A 342 26.97 13.32 -5.57
CA ASN A 342 25.76 13.53 -6.37
C ASN A 342 25.84 12.66 -7.65
N PRO A 343 24.88 11.76 -7.90
CA PRO A 343 24.95 10.80 -9.01
C PRO A 343 24.80 11.44 -10.40
N LYS A 344 24.22 12.64 -10.48
CA LYS A 344 24.03 13.37 -11.76
C LYS A 344 25.24 14.21 -12.14
N THR A 345 25.96 14.75 -11.16
CA THR A 345 27.12 15.61 -11.40
C THR A 345 28.47 14.90 -11.20
N GLY A 346 28.51 13.80 -10.45
CA GLY A 346 29.73 13.09 -10.05
C GLY A 346 30.60 13.86 -9.05
N MET A 347 30.11 14.95 -8.48
CA MET A 347 30.81 15.78 -7.50
C MET A 347 30.30 15.51 -6.07
N PRO A 348 31.13 15.67 -5.03
CA PRO A 348 30.67 15.64 -3.65
C PRO A 348 29.62 16.72 -3.36
N TYR A 349 28.69 16.44 -2.43
CA TYR A 349 27.81 17.49 -1.90
C TYR A 349 28.63 18.48 -1.07
N GLU A 350 28.39 19.77 -1.27
CA GLU A 350 29.07 20.82 -0.52
C GLU A 350 28.50 20.90 0.90
N PRO A 351 29.34 20.86 1.95
CA PRO A 351 28.89 21.01 3.34
C PRO A 351 28.09 22.29 3.58
N GLN A 352 27.00 22.18 4.34
CA GLN A 352 26.15 23.31 4.73
C GLN A 352 26.08 23.41 6.25
N ILE A 353 27.01 24.18 6.82
CA ILE A 353 27.15 24.32 8.26
C ILE A 353 26.20 25.42 8.79
N VAL A 354 25.18 25.03 9.54
CA VAL A 354 24.16 25.93 10.13
C VAL A 354 23.97 25.65 11.62
N LYS A 355 23.37 26.58 12.36
CA LYS A 355 22.97 26.32 13.75
C LYS A 355 21.85 25.28 13.84
N ARG A 356 21.99 24.32 14.75
CA ARG A 356 20.95 23.30 15.04
C ARG A 356 19.60 23.93 15.39
N GLY A 357 19.59 24.99 16.19
CA GLY A 357 18.35 25.67 16.58
C GLY A 357 17.65 26.42 15.45
N ASP A 358 18.39 26.93 14.45
CA ASP A 358 17.77 27.48 13.24
C ASP A 358 17.24 26.34 12.35
N TYR A 359 18.02 25.28 12.15
CA TYR A 359 17.59 24.12 11.34
C TYR A 359 16.32 23.46 11.90
N GLY A 360 16.26 23.17 13.20
CA GLY A 360 15.11 22.52 13.83
C GLY A 360 13.81 23.36 13.69
N ARG A 361 13.91 24.68 13.84
CA ARG A 361 12.76 25.60 13.69
C ARG A 361 12.33 25.74 12.22
N VAL A 362 13.29 25.89 11.30
CA VAL A 362 13.02 25.94 9.86
C VAL A 362 12.37 24.65 9.39
N LEU A 363 12.90 23.50 9.79
CA LEU A 363 12.36 22.21 9.39
C LEU A 363 10.95 21.98 9.97
N ALA A 364 10.72 22.33 11.23
CA ALA A 364 9.40 22.26 11.86
C ALA A 364 8.37 23.11 11.11
N GLU A 365 8.69 24.36 10.74
CA GLU A 365 7.75 25.25 10.05
C GLU A 365 7.58 24.92 8.56
N PHE A 366 8.66 24.51 7.87
CA PHE A 366 8.60 24.12 6.46
C PHE A 366 7.54 23.04 6.23
N TRP A 367 7.52 22.01 7.08
CA TRP A 367 6.57 20.91 6.99
C TRP A 367 5.30 21.10 7.82
N ALA A 368 5.17 22.19 8.60
CA ALA A 368 3.92 22.53 9.31
C ALA A 368 2.91 23.23 8.40
N ASP A 369 3.34 23.60 7.20
CA ASP A 369 2.58 24.16 6.07
C ASP A 369 1.89 25.51 6.31
N GLY A 370 1.82 26.04 7.54
CA GLY A 370 1.51 27.47 7.85
C GLY A 370 0.17 28.04 7.31
N PRO A 371 -0.13 29.34 7.51
CA PRO A 371 -1.40 29.98 7.10
C PRO A 371 -1.65 30.05 5.58
N ASN A 372 -0.71 29.60 4.74
CA ASN A 372 -0.89 29.45 3.29
C ASN A 372 -0.85 27.97 2.88
N SER A 373 -1.16 27.06 3.80
CA SER A 373 -1.01 25.60 3.68
C SER A 373 -1.92 24.97 2.63
N GLU A 374 -1.36 24.10 1.80
CA GLU A 374 -2.09 23.13 0.98
C GLU A 374 -2.40 21.82 1.76
N THR A 375 -2.20 21.81 3.07
CA THR A 375 -2.11 20.66 3.97
C THR A 375 -1.06 19.61 3.53
N PRO A 376 -0.68 18.65 4.39
CA PRO A 376 0.37 17.69 4.04
C PRO A 376 0.19 16.97 2.70
N PRO A 377 -1.01 16.46 2.31
CA PRO A 377 -1.16 15.83 1.00
C PRO A 377 -0.96 16.81 -0.16
N GLY A 378 -1.37 18.08 -0.02
CA GLY A 378 -1.19 19.10 -1.07
C GLY A 378 0.25 19.59 -1.19
N HIS A 379 1.02 19.64 -0.09
CA HIS A 379 2.44 19.98 -0.15
C HIS A 379 3.19 19.01 -1.08
N TRP A 380 2.90 17.71 -1.03
CA TRP A 380 3.52 16.73 -1.93
C TRP A 380 3.11 16.89 -3.39
N PHE A 381 1.94 17.47 -3.69
CA PHE A 381 1.60 17.91 -5.04
C PHE A 381 2.41 19.14 -5.47
N THR A 382 2.71 20.08 -4.58
CA THR A 382 3.63 21.20 -4.86
C THR A 382 5.04 20.68 -5.17
N ILE A 383 5.51 19.66 -4.45
CA ILE A 383 6.80 18.99 -4.72
C ILE A 383 6.76 18.25 -6.06
N LEU A 384 5.69 17.50 -6.36
CA LEU A 384 5.48 16.86 -7.66
C LEU A 384 5.53 17.89 -8.79
N ASN A 385 4.85 19.02 -8.63
CA ASN A 385 4.86 20.11 -9.61
C ASN A 385 6.26 20.72 -9.77
N TYR A 386 7.00 20.93 -8.67
CA TYR A 386 8.40 21.35 -8.71
C TYR A 386 9.27 20.37 -9.52
N VAL A 387 9.05 19.06 -9.37
CA VAL A 387 9.75 18.02 -10.13
C VAL A 387 9.34 18.03 -11.60
N ASN A 388 8.03 18.09 -11.89
CA ASN A 388 7.48 18.13 -13.24
C ASN A 388 7.97 19.33 -14.05
N ASP A 389 8.16 20.48 -13.38
CA ASP A 389 8.62 21.73 -13.98
C ASP A 389 10.16 21.80 -14.06
N HIS A 390 10.89 20.81 -13.51
CA HIS A 390 12.35 20.81 -13.50
C HIS A 390 12.94 20.50 -14.90
N PRO A 391 13.87 21.31 -15.41
CA PRO A 391 14.38 21.17 -16.79
C PRO A 391 15.15 19.88 -17.07
N ASP A 392 15.72 19.28 -16.03
CA ASP A 392 16.46 18.00 -16.14
C ASP A 392 15.56 16.76 -16.03
N LEU A 393 14.25 16.92 -15.78
CA LEU A 393 13.32 15.80 -15.80
C LEU A 393 13.04 15.40 -17.26
N VAL A 394 13.21 14.11 -17.56
CA VAL A 394 12.74 13.50 -18.81
C VAL A 394 11.47 12.72 -18.50
N LYS A 395 10.33 13.18 -19.02
CA LYS A 395 8.99 12.61 -18.75
C LYS A 395 8.80 11.26 -19.42
N LYS A 396 9.38 10.23 -18.81
CA LYS A 396 9.29 8.81 -19.16
C LYS A 396 8.70 8.08 -17.97
N PHE A 397 7.59 7.36 -18.17
CA PHE A 397 6.97 6.62 -17.07
C PHE A 397 7.97 5.56 -16.57
N ARG A 398 8.23 5.50 -15.25
CA ARG A 398 9.31 4.70 -14.64
C ARG A 398 10.73 5.02 -15.14
N GLY A 399 10.93 6.18 -15.77
CA GLY A 399 12.20 6.52 -16.42
C GLY A 399 12.51 5.67 -17.67
N GLN A 400 11.56 4.84 -18.12
CA GLN A 400 11.70 3.88 -19.21
C GLN A 400 10.79 4.23 -20.40
N GLY A 401 10.98 3.57 -21.54
CA GLY A 401 10.15 3.74 -22.72
C GLY A 401 10.26 5.11 -23.41
N GLU A 402 9.20 5.47 -24.15
CA GLU A 402 9.09 6.73 -24.91
C GLU A 402 8.80 7.92 -24.01
N VAL A 403 9.20 9.11 -24.46
CA VAL A 403 8.84 10.37 -23.76
C VAL A 403 7.36 10.65 -24.01
N ILE A 404 6.59 10.76 -22.94
CA ILE A 404 5.16 11.10 -23.01
C ILE A 404 4.94 12.62 -22.93
N ASP A 405 3.81 13.09 -23.46
CA ASP A 405 3.51 14.52 -23.46
C ASP A 405 3.12 15.05 -22.06
N ASP A 406 3.17 16.37 -21.90
CA ASP A 406 2.92 17.01 -20.60
C ASP A 406 1.53 16.70 -20.03
N LEU A 407 0.50 16.64 -20.87
CA LEU A 407 -0.86 16.37 -20.41
C LEU A 407 -0.99 14.93 -19.93
N GLU A 408 -0.48 13.96 -20.70
CA GLU A 408 -0.46 12.55 -20.29
C GLU A 408 0.33 12.35 -19.00
N TRP A 409 1.52 12.94 -18.89
CA TRP A 409 2.33 12.89 -17.68
C TRP A 409 1.57 13.42 -16.46
N ASP A 410 0.98 14.61 -16.58
CA ASP A 410 0.31 15.27 -15.46
C ASP A 410 -0.93 14.48 -15.00
N VAL A 411 -1.79 13.99 -15.91
CA VAL A 411 -2.98 13.22 -15.50
C VAL A 411 -2.62 11.87 -14.86
N LYS A 412 -1.60 11.17 -15.36
CA LYS A 412 -1.10 9.91 -14.75
C LYS A 412 -0.47 10.17 -13.38
N ALA A 413 0.41 11.18 -13.29
CA ALA A 413 1.08 11.55 -12.04
C ALA A 413 0.09 12.00 -10.96
N TYR A 414 -0.91 12.81 -11.33
CA TYR A 414 -1.92 13.30 -10.38
C TYR A 414 -2.90 12.23 -9.93
N LEU A 415 -3.27 11.27 -10.80
CA LEU A 415 -4.08 10.13 -10.37
C LEU A 415 -3.31 9.29 -9.36
N LEU A 416 -2.07 8.92 -9.69
CA LEU A 416 -1.16 8.16 -8.82
C LEU A 416 -1.04 8.82 -7.44
N LEU A 417 -0.56 10.06 -7.40
CA LEU A 417 -0.31 10.74 -6.14
C LEU A 417 -1.62 11.02 -5.40
N GLY A 418 -2.68 11.44 -6.10
CA GLY A 418 -3.98 11.73 -5.49
C GLY A 418 -4.59 10.52 -4.82
N GLY A 419 -4.69 9.40 -5.54
CA GLY A 419 -5.21 8.14 -5.01
C GLY A 419 -4.38 7.61 -3.84
N THR A 420 -3.04 7.71 -3.94
CA THR A 420 -2.13 7.33 -2.84
C THR A 420 -2.36 8.19 -1.60
N MET A 421 -2.46 9.53 -1.74
CA MET A 421 -2.75 10.40 -0.60
C MET A 421 -4.12 10.08 0.02
N HIS A 422 -5.12 9.74 -0.78
CA HIS A 422 -6.43 9.32 -0.27
C HIS A 422 -6.36 8.04 0.57
N ASP A 423 -5.63 7.03 0.11
CA ASP A 423 -5.42 5.78 0.86
C ASP A 423 -4.62 6.00 2.15
N VAL A 424 -3.59 6.86 2.11
CA VAL A 424 -2.87 7.28 3.32
C VAL A 424 -3.83 7.92 4.33
N ALA A 425 -4.74 8.77 3.88
CA ALA A 425 -5.73 9.40 4.75
C ALA A 425 -6.61 8.36 5.45
N ILE A 426 -7.08 7.35 4.70
CA ILE A 426 -7.91 6.25 5.21
C ILE A 426 -7.16 5.43 6.26
N SER A 427 -5.97 4.94 5.94
CA SER A 427 -5.17 4.13 6.87
C SER A 427 -4.80 4.94 8.12
N ALA A 428 -4.20 6.13 7.96
CA ALA A 428 -3.73 6.91 9.09
C ALA A 428 -4.87 7.39 10.01
N TRP A 429 -6.03 7.81 9.47
CA TRP A 429 -7.15 8.20 10.32
C TRP A 429 -7.96 7.03 10.86
N GLY A 430 -8.00 5.88 10.19
CA GLY A 430 -8.51 4.63 10.78
C GLY A 430 -7.73 4.23 12.03
N ILE A 431 -6.39 4.24 11.94
CA ILE A 431 -5.48 3.98 13.07
C ILE A 431 -5.66 5.02 14.18
N LYS A 432 -5.66 6.32 13.85
CA LYS A 432 -5.85 7.41 14.82
C LYS A 432 -7.19 7.34 15.52
N GLY A 433 -8.24 7.03 14.77
CA GLY A 433 -9.58 6.82 15.29
C GLY A 433 -9.61 5.69 16.29
N TRP A 434 -9.13 4.51 15.88
CA TRP A 434 -9.13 3.30 16.70
C TRP A 434 -8.29 3.44 17.97
N TYR A 435 -6.98 3.68 17.83
CA TYR A 435 -6.08 3.73 18.98
C TYR A 435 -6.30 4.97 19.84
N ASP A 436 -6.86 6.04 19.25
CA ASP A 436 -7.22 7.28 19.95
C ASP A 436 -6.08 7.78 20.86
N TYR A 437 -4.85 7.68 20.37
CA TYR A 437 -3.66 7.87 21.19
C TYR A 437 -3.36 9.35 21.42
N LEU A 438 -2.82 9.66 22.60
CA LEU A 438 -2.56 11.01 23.05
C LEU A 438 -1.48 11.79 22.26
N ARG A 439 -1.38 13.10 22.55
CA ARG A 439 -0.37 14.02 22.01
C ARG A 439 0.69 14.38 23.06
N PRO A 440 1.92 14.80 22.66
CA PRO A 440 2.98 15.13 23.60
C PRO A 440 2.62 16.16 24.67
N VAL A 441 1.87 17.21 24.33
CA VAL A 441 1.47 18.24 25.31
C VAL A 441 0.65 17.66 26.47
N SER A 442 -0.30 16.78 26.18
CA SER A 442 -1.09 16.09 27.19
C SER A 442 -0.25 15.09 27.97
N ALA A 443 0.59 14.31 27.27
CA ALA A 443 1.46 13.29 27.85
C ALA A 443 2.44 13.87 28.87
N ILE A 444 3.19 14.89 28.45
CA ILE A 444 4.24 15.54 29.23
C ILE A 444 3.64 16.22 30.45
N ARG A 445 2.55 17.00 30.27
CA ARG A 445 1.89 17.69 31.38
C ARG A 445 1.25 16.71 32.38
N SER A 446 0.67 15.61 31.91
CA SER A 446 0.08 14.60 32.79
C SER A 446 1.14 13.79 33.56
N MET A 447 2.21 13.32 32.89
CA MET A 447 3.33 12.68 33.59
C MET A 447 3.99 13.63 34.60
N ALA A 448 4.15 14.91 34.26
CA ALA A 448 4.71 15.90 35.17
C ALA A 448 3.81 16.17 36.39
N ALA A 449 2.49 16.16 36.22
CA ALA A 449 1.53 16.32 37.32
C ALA A 449 1.62 15.16 38.34
N ARG A 450 2.07 13.97 37.91
CA ARG A 450 2.34 12.83 38.80
C ARG A 450 3.67 12.94 39.55
N GLY A 451 4.62 13.72 39.03
CA GLY A 451 5.98 13.85 39.56
C GLY A 451 7.01 13.09 38.73
N GLN A 452 8.10 12.63 39.36
CA GLN A 452 9.22 11.98 38.67
C GLN A 452 9.26 10.47 38.88
N SER A 453 9.75 9.73 37.88
CA SER A 453 9.85 8.25 37.92
C SER A 453 11.28 7.69 38.02
N SER A 454 12.31 8.54 38.06
CA SER A 454 13.71 8.09 38.04
C SER A 454 14.21 7.52 39.37
N SER A 455 13.72 7.99 40.52
CA SER A 455 14.22 7.53 41.81
C SER A 455 13.19 7.57 42.93
N PRO A 456 12.89 6.44 43.61
CA PRO A 456 12.02 6.42 44.78
C PRO A 456 12.62 7.11 46.01
N PHE A 457 13.87 7.57 45.94
CA PHE A 457 14.56 8.28 47.03
C PHE A 457 14.55 9.80 46.86
N LEU A 458 14.05 10.31 45.73
CA LEU A 458 13.87 11.74 45.49
C LEU A 458 12.40 12.14 45.80
N PRO A 459 12.15 13.44 46.07
CA PRO A 459 10.79 13.95 46.21
C PRO A 459 9.90 13.65 44.99
N SER A 460 8.59 13.68 45.22
CA SER A 460 7.57 13.55 44.16
C SER A 460 7.75 12.31 43.29
N TYR A 461 8.16 11.17 43.88
CA TYR A 461 8.29 9.93 43.12
C TYR A 461 6.92 9.32 42.80
N ASP A 462 6.71 9.02 41.53
CA ASP A 462 5.60 8.21 41.03
C ASP A 462 6.13 7.30 39.90
N PRO A 463 5.87 5.99 39.93
CA PRO A 463 6.38 5.06 38.90
C PRO A 463 5.84 5.36 37.49
N ALA A 464 4.72 6.07 37.38
CA ALA A 464 4.15 6.57 36.12
C ALA A 464 4.37 8.09 35.91
N GLY A 465 5.29 8.69 36.68
CA GLY A 465 5.76 10.06 36.48
C GLY A 465 6.77 10.20 35.33
N ILE A 466 7.20 11.43 35.07
CA ILE A 466 8.17 11.74 34.01
C ILE A 466 9.61 11.41 34.45
N PRO A 467 10.44 10.78 33.61
CA PRO A 467 11.83 10.50 33.97
C PRO A 467 12.66 11.80 34.01
N LEU A 468 13.52 11.93 35.02
CA LEU A 468 14.51 12.99 35.12
C LEU A 468 15.65 12.78 34.13
N VAL A 469 16.07 13.87 33.51
CA VAL A 469 17.16 13.95 32.53
C VAL A 469 18.03 15.14 32.91
N GLU A 470 19.26 14.88 33.34
CA GLU A 470 20.18 15.95 33.79
C GLU A 470 20.31 17.05 32.72
N GLY A 471 20.08 18.30 33.11
CA GLY A 471 20.16 19.45 32.21
C GLY A 471 18.96 19.66 31.29
N ALA A 472 17.93 18.80 31.33
CA ALA A 472 16.72 18.92 30.50
C ALA A 472 15.39 18.74 31.25
N ILE A 473 15.28 17.74 32.15
CA ILE A 473 14.08 17.44 32.94
C ILE A 473 14.51 17.26 34.40
N GLU A 474 14.13 18.19 35.27
CA GLU A 474 14.63 18.26 36.63
C GLU A 474 13.52 18.59 37.65
N LEU A 475 13.80 18.33 38.93
CA LEU A 475 12.98 18.85 40.02
C LEU A 475 13.28 20.34 40.25
N VAL A 476 12.24 21.11 40.53
CA VAL A 476 12.37 22.46 41.09
C VAL A 476 12.92 22.35 42.51
N ASN A 477 14.07 22.98 42.75
CA ASN A 477 14.76 22.96 44.04
C ASN A 477 14.50 24.25 44.82
N ILE A 478 14.71 24.21 46.15
CA ILE A 478 14.68 25.43 46.97
C ILE A 478 15.72 26.43 46.44
N GLY A 479 15.28 27.67 46.20
CA GLY A 479 16.11 28.74 45.64
C GLY A 479 16.23 28.74 44.12
N ASP A 480 15.56 27.81 43.42
CA ASP A 480 15.34 27.91 41.98
C ASP A 480 14.45 29.13 41.67
N PRO A 481 14.72 29.94 40.64
CA PRO A 481 13.79 30.99 40.20
C PRO A 481 12.36 30.52 39.99
N LEU A 482 12.17 29.25 39.60
CA LEU A 482 10.85 28.64 39.40
C LEU A 482 10.18 28.16 40.71
N ALA A 483 10.88 28.13 41.85
CA ALA A 483 10.32 27.72 43.14
C ALA A 483 9.11 28.60 43.56
N GLY A 484 9.06 29.83 43.05
CA GLY A 484 8.05 30.81 43.41
C GLY A 484 8.37 31.52 44.73
N ASN A 485 7.54 32.52 45.08
CA ASN A 485 7.80 33.38 46.24
C ASN A 485 7.67 32.66 47.59
N ASP A 486 6.86 31.61 47.63
CA ASP A 486 6.56 30.83 48.83
C ASP A 486 7.11 29.39 48.74
N ASP A 487 8.09 29.15 47.86
CA ASP A 487 8.61 27.82 47.52
C ASP A 487 7.49 26.86 47.06
N GLN A 488 6.39 27.38 46.51
CA GLN A 488 5.18 26.61 46.24
C GLN A 488 5.35 25.56 45.13
N HIS A 489 6.32 25.75 44.23
CA HIS A 489 6.62 24.82 43.14
C HIS A 489 7.77 23.86 43.48
N VAL A 490 8.36 23.92 44.68
CA VAL A 490 9.47 23.03 45.05
C VAL A 490 9.02 21.57 45.04
N GLY A 491 9.74 20.73 44.29
CA GLY A 491 9.40 19.34 44.07
C GLY A 491 8.50 19.08 42.85
N GLU A 492 8.03 20.11 42.16
CA GLU A 492 7.43 19.98 40.83
C GLU A 492 8.50 19.75 39.76
N ILE A 493 8.07 19.40 38.55
CA ILE A 493 8.95 19.17 37.40
C ILE A 493 9.14 20.46 36.61
N LYS A 494 10.40 20.75 36.25
CA LYS A 494 10.78 21.78 35.28
C LYS A 494 11.44 21.18 34.06
N LEU A 495 11.24 21.81 32.91
CA LEU A 495 11.80 21.43 31.61
C LEU A 495 12.67 22.56 31.07
N LYS A 496 13.79 22.21 30.45
CA LYS A 496 14.59 23.14 29.65
C LYS A 496 14.16 23.04 28.18
N ALA A 497 13.22 23.88 27.79
CA ALA A 497 12.49 23.79 26.53
C ALA A 497 12.28 25.17 25.90
N TRP A 498 11.74 25.22 24.67
CA TRP A 498 11.23 26.46 24.09
C TRP A 498 10.23 27.09 25.06
N ARG A 499 10.41 28.38 25.37
CA ARG A 499 9.72 29.03 26.49
C ARG A 499 8.24 29.30 26.25
N GLY A 500 7.75 29.10 25.03
CA GLY A 500 6.34 29.24 24.72
C GLY A 500 5.93 30.64 24.24
N PRO A 501 4.66 30.79 23.85
CA PRO A 501 4.12 32.00 23.23
C PRO A 501 4.12 33.22 24.17
N ASP A 502 4.11 33.05 25.47
CA ASP A 502 4.15 34.16 26.45
C ASP A 502 5.43 35.01 26.36
N TYR A 503 6.47 34.49 25.71
CA TYR A 503 7.73 35.19 25.45
C TYR A 503 7.81 35.82 24.06
N VAL A 504 6.76 35.72 23.24
CA VAL A 504 6.66 36.26 21.89
C VAL A 504 5.46 37.22 21.83
N ASN A 505 5.71 38.53 21.96
CA ASN A 505 4.63 39.53 21.85
C ASN A 505 4.37 39.92 20.39
N ASP A 506 5.45 40.07 19.61
CA ASP A 506 5.40 40.32 18.17
C ASP A 506 6.24 39.24 17.45
N PRO A 507 5.62 38.27 16.75
CA PRO A 507 6.34 37.19 16.08
C PRO A 507 7.24 37.70 14.94
N ALA A 508 7.09 38.96 14.49
CA ALA A 508 7.98 39.54 13.49
C ALA A 508 9.30 40.09 14.08
N THR A 509 9.44 40.18 15.41
CA THR A 509 10.64 40.76 16.04
C THR A 509 11.12 40.06 17.30
N ASP A 510 10.26 39.27 17.94
CA ASP A 510 10.54 38.60 19.20
C ASP A 510 10.92 37.13 18.96
N VAL A 511 11.73 36.59 19.86
CA VAL A 511 12.09 35.17 19.90
C VAL A 511 11.88 34.65 21.32
N ALA A 512 11.16 33.54 21.46
CA ALA A 512 10.94 32.95 22.77
C ALA A 512 12.24 32.37 23.33
N GLY A 513 13.08 31.74 22.49
CA GLY A 513 14.29 31.05 22.93
C GLY A 513 14.01 29.90 23.92
N VAL A 514 15.08 29.32 24.48
CA VAL A 514 14.99 28.16 25.38
C VAL A 514 15.33 28.56 26.82
N GLY A 515 14.62 27.99 27.79
CA GLY A 515 14.88 28.22 29.21
C GLY A 515 14.20 27.21 30.10
N TRP A 516 14.48 27.28 31.40
CA TRP A 516 13.75 26.50 32.40
C TRP A 516 12.33 27.05 32.57
N ILE A 517 11.32 26.21 32.36
CA ILE A 517 9.90 26.47 32.60
C ILE A 517 9.31 25.34 33.45
N LEU A 518 8.19 25.58 34.12
CA LEU A 518 7.45 24.48 34.76
C LEU A 518 6.89 23.56 33.68
N ALA A 519 6.93 22.25 33.92
CA ALA A 519 6.48 21.26 32.93
C ALA A 519 4.98 21.36 32.63
N GLN A 520 4.18 21.78 33.61
CA GLN A 520 2.75 22.05 33.44
C GLN A 520 2.47 23.20 32.47
N ASP A 521 3.44 24.10 32.27
CA ASP A 521 3.35 25.25 31.37
C ASP A 521 3.99 24.97 30.00
N TRP A 522 4.40 23.72 29.71
CA TRP A 522 5.10 23.41 28.46
C TRP A 522 4.22 23.56 27.22
N TRP A 523 4.77 24.14 26.15
CA TRP A 523 4.13 24.25 24.84
C TRP A 523 4.99 23.56 23.77
N PRO A 524 4.36 22.86 22.81
CA PRO A 524 5.04 22.50 21.56
C PRO A 524 5.42 23.77 20.78
N TYR A 525 6.43 23.68 19.91
CA TYR A 525 6.85 24.80 19.06
C TYR A 525 5.81 25.05 17.95
N GLN A 526 4.77 25.79 18.32
CA GLN A 526 3.58 26.06 17.52
C GLN A 526 2.98 27.42 17.92
N ARG A 527 2.04 27.92 17.11
CA ARG A 527 1.28 29.14 17.43
C ARG A 527 0.34 28.91 18.62
N PRO A 528 0.06 29.93 19.45
CA PRO A 528 -0.86 29.80 20.57
C PRO A 528 -2.30 29.48 20.15
N SER A 529 -2.68 29.83 18.91
CA SER A 529 -4.00 29.55 18.32
C SER A 529 -4.11 28.17 17.67
N PHE A 530 -3.01 27.42 17.57
CA PHE A 530 -2.94 26.08 16.98
C PHE A 530 -1.82 25.28 17.66
N VAL A 531 -2.08 24.77 18.86
CA VAL A 531 -1.05 24.11 19.69
C VAL A 531 -0.71 22.71 19.20
N THR A 532 -1.73 21.95 18.81
CA THR A 532 -1.60 20.63 18.19
C THR A 532 -2.81 20.41 17.30
N PRO A 533 -2.71 19.63 16.23
CA PRO A 533 -3.86 19.30 15.41
C PRO A 533 -4.97 18.62 16.22
N PRO A 534 -6.26 18.88 15.92
CA PRO A 534 -7.40 18.40 16.70
C PRO A 534 -7.75 16.94 16.37
N PHE A 535 -6.79 16.04 16.58
CA PHE A 535 -6.94 14.58 16.39
C PHE A 535 -5.78 13.84 17.07
N ALA A 536 -5.99 12.54 17.33
CA ALA A 536 -5.03 11.64 17.97
C ALA A 536 -3.64 11.60 17.30
N GLY A 537 -2.62 11.24 18.08
CA GLY A 537 -1.21 11.20 17.69
C GLY A 537 -0.87 10.01 16.79
N TYR A 538 -1.13 8.80 17.26
CA TYR A 538 -0.65 7.56 16.63
C TYR A 538 -1.52 7.13 15.44
N ILE A 539 -0.99 6.97 14.23
CA ILE A 539 0.37 7.25 13.72
C ILE A 539 0.48 8.68 13.15
N SER A 540 1.70 9.17 12.89
CA SER A 540 1.94 10.48 12.27
C SER A 540 1.48 10.50 10.81
N GLY A 541 0.43 11.27 10.52
CA GLY A 541 -0.06 11.42 9.14
C GLY A 541 1.00 12.04 8.20
N HIS A 542 1.85 12.95 8.68
CA HIS A 542 2.91 13.54 7.85
C HIS A 542 3.97 12.49 7.48
N SER A 543 4.34 11.62 8.43
CA SER A 543 5.28 10.53 8.16
C SER A 543 4.74 9.59 7.09
N THR A 544 3.45 9.24 7.16
CA THR A 544 2.79 8.37 6.18
C THR A 544 2.61 9.04 4.81
N TYR A 545 2.08 10.27 4.75
CA TYR A 545 1.91 11.00 3.48
C TYR A 545 3.23 11.19 2.76
N SER A 546 4.25 11.65 3.50
CA SER A 546 5.54 11.95 2.91
C SER A 546 6.24 10.72 2.35
N ARG A 547 6.17 9.60 3.08
CA ARG A 547 6.80 8.37 2.63
C ARG A 547 6.11 7.82 1.41
N ALA A 548 4.77 7.73 1.43
CA ALA A 548 4.02 7.26 0.27
C ALA A 548 4.27 8.12 -0.97
N ALA A 549 4.26 9.45 -0.82
CA ALA A 549 4.57 10.36 -1.93
C ALA A 549 6.00 10.19 -2.45
N ALA A 550 7.00 10.02 -1.57
CA ALA A 550 8.37 9.78 -1.98
C ALA A 550 8.52 8.50 -2.81
N GLU A 551 7.82 7.42 -2.45
CA GLU A 551 7.83 6.18 -3.24
C GLU A 551 7.11 6.35 -4.59
N ILE A 552 6.03 7.14 -4.66
CA ILE A 552 5.36 7.47 -5.93
C ILE A 552 6.29 8.27 -6.84
N LEU A 553 6.94 9.32 -6.34
CA LEU A 553 7.86 10.14 -7.16
C LEU A 553 9.06 9.30 -7.64
N THR A 554 9.59 8.44 -6.77
CA THR A 554 10.68 7.52 -7.11
C THR A 554 10.28 6.59 -8.27
N GLN A 555 9.17 5.87 -8.13
CA GLN A 555 8.69 4.94 -9.15
C GLN A 555 8.24 5.67 -10.43
N LEU A 556 7.59 6.83 -10.31
CA LEU A 556 7.12 7.60 -11.47
C LEU A 556 8.28 8.09 -12.33
N THR A 557 9.32 8.63 -11.70
CA THR A 557 10.50 9.19 -12.39
C THR A 557 11.54 8.12 -12.77
N GLY A 558 11.46 6.93 -12.17
CA GLY A 558 12.47 5.87 -12.34
C GLY A 558 13.80 6.16 -11.64
N ASP A 559 13.80 7.12 -10.71
CA ASP A 559 15.00 7.61 -10.04
C ASP A 559 14.66 8.02 -8.61
N ASN A 560 15.45 7.56 -7.63
CA ASN A 560 15.26 7.92 -6.23
C ASN A 560 15.65 9.38 -5.96
N PHE A 561 16.46 9.98 -6.84
CA PHE A 561 16.98 11.32 -6.67
C PHE A 561 16.06 12.37 -7.31
N PHE A 562 16.02 13.56 -6.69
CA PHE A 562 15.44 14.72 -7.37
C PHE A 562 16.15 14.96 -8.72
N PRO A 563 15.47 15.50 -9.75
CA PRO A 563 16.12 15.88 -11.00
C PRO A 563 17.35 16.78 -10.74
N GLY A 564 18.46 16.53 -11.45
CA GLY A 564 19.75 17.19 -11.17
C GLY A 564 20.49 16.63 -9.93
N GLY A 565 19.91 15.66 -9.24
CA GLY A 565 20.46 14.98 -8.07
C GLY A 565 20.21 15.70 -6.74
N MET A 566 19.42 16.79 -6.72
CA MET A 566 19.16 17.55 -5.49
C MET A 566 17.94 18.47 -5.61
N GLY A 567 17.02 18.39 -4.65
CA GLY A 567 15.97 19.40 -4.41
C GLY A 567 16.49 20.53 -3.51
N VAL A 568 16.09 21.77 -3.76
CA VAL A 568 16.61 22.96 -3.06
C VAL A 568 15.48 23.91 -2.67
N PHE A 569 15.36 24.17 -1.36
CA PHE A 569 14.26 24.97 -0.80
C PHE A 569 14.80 26.05 0.15
N PRO A 570 14.85 27.32 -0.26
CA PRO A 570 15.44 28.40 0.55
C PRO A 570 14.53 28.83 1.70
N ALA A 571 15.12 29.04 2.88
CA ALA A 571 14.52 29.66 4.06
C ALA A 571 15.31 30.95 4.40
N PRO A 572 14.89 32.12 3.88
CA PRO A 572 15.64 33.35 4.04
C PRO A 572 15.68 33.85 5.49
N GLN A 573 16.81 34.42 5.90
CA GLN A 573 17.03 35.00 7.22
C GLN A 573 15.93 35.99 7.61
N ASN A 574 15.35 35.82 8.80
CA ASN A 574 14.31 36.69 9.40
C ASN A 574 13.05 36.90 8.52
N GLU A 575 12.82 36.05 7.52
CA GLU A 575 11.69 36.17 6.59
C GLU A 575 10.89 34.86 6.47
N PHE A 576 11.39 33.76 7.01
CA PHE A 576 10.78 32.44 6.84
C PHE A 576 9.93 31.99 8.03
N LEU A 577 10.42 32.14 9.26
CA LEU A 577 9.67 31.72 10.44
C LEU A 577 8.51 32.68 10.70
N VAL A 578 7.38 32.10 11.09
CA VAL A 578 6.13 32.82 11.33
C VAL A 578 5.58 32.62 12.74
N PHE A 579 6.18 31.74 13.54
CA PHE A 579 5.87 31.56 14.96
C PHE A 579 6.64 32.56 15.85
N GLU A 580 7.86 32.92 15.43
CA GLU A 580 8.76 33.90 16.05
C GLU A 580 9.78 34.39 14.99
N ASP A 581 10.60 35.40 15.31
CA ASP A 581 11.59 35.94 14.37
C ASP A 581 12.69 34.91 14.02
N GLY A 582 13.02 34.81 12.74
CA GLY A 582 14.12 33.99 12.23
C GLY A 582 13.87 33.34 10.87
N PRO A 583 14.73 32.41 10.44
CA PRO A 583 15.95 31.93 11.14
C PRO A 583 17.02 33.02 11.26
N SER A 584 17.99 32.82 12.17
CA SER A 584 19.04 33.83 12.45
C SER A 584 20.07 33.97 11.32
N GLU A 585 20.09 33.02 10.38
CA GLU A 585 20.85 33.01 9.13
C GLU A 585 20.01 32.37 8.01
N THR A 586 20.33 32.65 6.74
CA THR A 586 19.63 31.99 5.63
C THR A 586 19.98 30.51 5.62
N ILE A 587 18.97 29.67 5.72
CA ILE A 587 19.06 28.21 5.57
C ILE A 587 18.57 27.84 4.17
N THR A 588 19.07 26.75 3.63
CA THR A 588 18.53 26.17 2.40
C THR A 588 18.37 24.68 2.64
N LEU A 589 17.15 24.19 2.70
CA LEU A 589 16.91 22.76 2.83
C LEU A 589 17.31 22.10 1.51
N GLN A 590 18.09 21.03 1.61
CA GLN A 590 18.60 20.28 0.47
C GLN A 590 18.34 18.80 0.69
N TRP A 591 17.80 18.14 -0.34
CA TRP A 591 17.52 16.70 -0.31
C TRP A 591 18.06 16.06 -1.57
N ALA A 592 18.84 14.99 -1.43
CA ALA A 592 19.31 14.24 -2.59
C ALA A 592 18.17 13.40 -3.16
N THR A 593 17.46 12.68 -2.30
CA THR A 593 16.35 11.79 -2.66
C THR A 593 15.01 12.28 -2.13
N TYR A 594 13.92 11.83 -2.74
CA TYR A 594 12.56 12.07 -2.23
C TYR A 594 12.37 11.47 -0.84
N GLN A 595 13.03 10.34 -0.59
CA GLN A 595 13.10 9.70 0.71
C GLN A 595 13.73 10.64 1.76
N ASP A 596 14.84 11.31 1.47
CA ASP A 596 15.47 12.22 2.45
C ASP A 596 14.52 13.36 2.85
N ALA A 597 13.74 13.86 1.89
CA ALA A 597 12.71 14.86 2.16
C ALA A 597 11.60 14.28 3.07
N SER A 598 11.17 13.04 2.84
CA SER A 598 10.21 12.35 3.72
C SER A 598 10.75 12.09 5.13
N ASP A 599 12.01 11.67 5.24
CA ASP A 599 12.64 11.38 6.53
C ASP A 599 12.76 12.65 7.37
N GLN A 600 13.13 13.77 6.74
CA GLN A 600 13.15 15.07 7.42
C GLN A 600 11.75 15.64 7.69
N CYS A 601 10.77 15.38 6.82
CA CYS A 601 9.36 15.69 7.09
C CYS A 601 8.89 15.05 8.39
N SER A 602 9.24 13.78 8.58
CA SER A 602 8.93 13.04 9.80
C SER A 602 9.62 13.61 11.05
N LEU A 603 10.94 13.85 11.01
CA LEU A 603 11.69 14.44 12.13
C LEU A 603 11.16 15.81 12.55
N SER A 604 10.68 16.59 11.59
CA SER A 604 10.14 17.92 11.84
C SER A 604 8.95 17.90 12.82
N ARG A 605 8.21 16.79 12.91
CA ARG A 605 7.05 16.65 13.81
C ARG A 605 7.46 16.47 15.26
N ILE A 606 8.65 15.91 15.49
CA ILE A 606 9.26 15.75 16.82
C ILE A 606 9.80 17.12 17.29
N TRP A 607 10.55 17.83 16.44
CA TRP A 607 11.00 19.20 16.75
C TRP A 607 9.84 20.19 16.92
N GLY A 608 8.78 20.05 16.11
CA GLY A 608 7.54 20.81 16.27
C GLY A 608 6.78 20.48 17.55
N GLY A 609 7.15 19.42 18.28
CA GLY A 609 6.58 19.05 19.57
C GLY A 609 5.25 18.31 19.51
N ILE A 610 4.83 17.83 18.34
CA ILE A 610 3.45 17.34 18.11
C ILE A 610 3.34 15.83 17.91
N HIS A 611 4.45 15.13 17.65
CA HIS A 611 4.51 13.66 17.57
C HIS A 611 5.75 13.12 18.30
N PRO A 612 5.65 12.04 19.09
CA PRO A 612 6.78 11.26 19.59
C PRO A 612 7.32 10.26 18.53
N PRO A 613 8.50 9.66 18.75
CA PRO A 613 9.09 8.67 17.85
C PRO A 613 8.19 7.47 17.51
N CYS A 614 7.36 6.99 18.44
CA CYS A 614 6.45 5.86 18.20
C CYS A 614 5.36 6.17 17.18
N ASP A 615 5.04 7.45 16.94
CA ASP A 615 4.09 7.83 15.89
C ASP A 615 4.74 7.84 14.50
N ASP A 616 6.06 7.94 14.42
CA ASP A 616 6.80 8.19 13.19
C ASP A 616 7.05 6.91 12.36
N ILE A 617 7.84 5.97 12.89
CA ILE A 617 8.34 4.83 12.12
C ILE A 617 7.23 3.93 11.57
N PRO A 618 6.18 3.57 12.34
CA PRO A 618 5.05 2.84 11.77
C PRO A 618 4.41 3.59 10.61
N GLY A 619 4.31 4.93 10.69
CA GLY A 619 3.80 5.75 9.60
C GLY A 619 4.66 5.72 8.35
N ARG A 620 5.99 5.76 8.47
CA ARG A 620 6.87 5.59 7.30
C ARG A 620 6.70 4.19 6.69
N LEU A 621 6.71 3.13 7.49
CA LEU A 621 6.56 1.76 6.99
C LEU A 621 5.23 1.53 6.26
N ILE A 622 4.14 2.10 6.78
CA ILE A 622 2.82 2.05 6.15
C ILE A 622 2.82 2.87 4.85
N GLY A 623 3.36 4.09 4.88
CA GLY A 623 3.48 4.93 3.68
C GLY A 623 4.26 4.25 2.57
N TYR A 624 5.32 3.50 2.91
CA TYR A 624 6.10 2.72 1.95
C TYR A 624 5.23 1.65 1.26
N ARG A 625 4.47 0.86 2.04
CA ARG A 625 3.58 -0.17 1.49
C ARG A 625 2.50 0.42 0.59
N ILE A 626 1.82 1.47 1.06
CA ILE A 626 0.76 2.15 0.29
C ILE A 626 1.33 2.75 -1.00
N GLY A 627 2.51 3.39 -0.96
CA GLY A 627 3.15 3.95 -2.15
C GLY A 627 3.42 2.90 -3.24
N HIS A 628 3.84 1.70 -2.87
CA HIS A 628 4.04 0.60 -3.81
C HIS A 628 2.73 -0.02 -4.31
N SER A 629 1.78 -0.33 -3.41
CA SER A 629 0.51 -0.95 -3.79
C SER A 629 -0.35 -0.01 -4.64
N SER A 630 -0.42 1.27 -4.29
CA SER A 630 -1.13 2.28 -5.09
C SER A 630 -0.50 2.49 -6.46
N PHE A 631 0.83 2.42 -6.58
CA PHE A 631 1.49 2.51 -7.89
C PHE A 631 1.12 1.32 -8.78
N ALA A 632 1.27 0.10 -8.27
CA ALA A 632 0.93 -1.13 -8.98
C ALA A 632 -0.56 -1.19 -9.35
N PHE A 633 -1.43 -0.64 -8.48
CA PHE A 633 -2.85 -0.55 -8.76
C PHE A 633 -3.16 0.44 -9.89
N ALA A 634 -2.61 1.66 -9.85
CA ALA A 634 -2.84 2.69 -10.86
C ALA A 634 -2.28 2.31 -12.23
N GLU A 635 -1.16 1.60 -12.29
CA GLU A 635 -0.52 1.17 -13.54
C GLU A 635 -1.45 0.34 -14.43
N LYS A 636 -2.31 -0.50 -13.82
CA LYS A 636 -3.34 -1.31 -14.51
C LYS A 636 -4.39 -0.48 -15.27
N PHE A 637 -4.43 0.83 -15.01
CA PHE A 637 -5.30 1.76 -15.74
C PHE A 637 -4.53 2.43 -16.87
N PHE A 638 -3.22 2.62 -16.74
CA PHE A 638 -2.39 3.34 -17.71
C PHE A 638 -1.99 2.48 -18.90
N TYR A 639 -1.78 1.20 -18.65
CA TYR A 639 -1.32 0.20 -19.60
C TYR A 639 -2.15 -1.06 -19.45
N ARG A 640 -2.32 -1.79 -20.54
CA ARG A 640 -3.08 -3.03 -20.58
C ARG A 640 -2.17 -4.21 -20.31
N ASP A 641 -2.82 -5.27 -19.86
CA ASP A 641 -2.32 -6.62 -19.72
C ASP A 641 -3.33 -7.44 -20.53
N GLU A 642 -3.02 -7.70 -21.82
CA GLU A 642 -3.95 -8.34 -22.75
C GLU A 642 -3.95 -9.88 -22.63
N ASP A 643 -2.87 -10.50 -22.15
CA ASP A 643 -2.77 -11.96 -21.96
C ASP A 643 -2.98 -12.45 -20.51
N GLY A 644 -2.96 -11.55 -19.53
CA GLY A 644 -3.29 -11.81 -18.13
C GLY A 644 -2.16 -12.39 -17.30
N ASP A 645 -0.90 -12.21 -17.70
CA ASP A 645 0.27 -12.73 -16.99
C ASP A 645 0.74 -11.86 -15.80
N GLY A 646 0.18 -10.64 -15.69
CA GLY A 646 0.47 -9.68 -14.62
C GLY A 646 1.51 -8.62 -14.97
N TYR A 647 2.11 -8.68 -16.15
CA TYR A 647 2.89 -7.61 -16.76
C TYR A 647 1.99 -6.77 -17.66
N THR A 648 2.43 -5.56 -18.00
CA THR A 648 1.63 -4.62 -18.79
C THR A 648 2.44 -4.16 -19.98
N SER A 649 1.74 -3.76 -21.05
CA SER A 649 2.29 -3.41 -22.36
C SER A 649 3.47 -2.41 -22.39
N ASN A 650 3.72 -1.66 -21.30
CA ASN A 650 4.86 -0.77 -21.17
C ASN A 650 6.17 -1.46 -20.74
N ILE A 651 6.09 -2.64 -20.15
CA ILE A 651 7.23 -3.46 -19.71
C ILE A 651 7.25 -4.83 -20.39
N ASP A 652 6.11 -5.29 -20.89
CA ASP A 652 5.98 -6.52 -21.65
C ASP A 652 6.34 -6.29 -23.14
N CYS A 653 7.27 -7.10 -23.65
CA CYS A 653 7.72 -7.05 -25.03
C CYS A 653 6.79 -7.78 -26.01
N ASP A 654 5.89 -8.65 -25.54
CA ASP A 654 4.75 -9.21 -26.30
C ASP A 654 3.53 -9.50 -25.39
N ASP A 655 2.80 -8.44 -25.04
CA ASP A 655 1.57 -8.42 -24.18
C ASP A 655 0.40 -9.30 -24.69
N ASN A 656 0.58 -10.06 -25.78
CA ASN A 656 -0.40 -11.05 -26.26
C ASN A 656 0.04 -12.49 -25.99
N ASN A 657 1.17 -12.70 -25.32
CA ASN A 657 1.78 -13.98 -25.08
C ASN A 657 2.30 -14.11 -23.63
N PRO A 658 1.60 -14.86 -22.75
CA PRO A 658 1.91 -14.92 -21.32
C PRO A 658 3.19 -15.71 -21.00
N ASP A 659 3.89 -16.22 -22.01
CA ASP A 659 5.21 -16.86 -21.89
C ASP A 659 6.37 -15.89 -22.23
N ILE A 660 6.07 -14.66 -22.67
CA ILE A 660 7.05 -13.61 -23.00
C ILE A 660 6.77 -12.41 -22.08
N HIS A 661 7.60 -12.23 -21.07
CA HIS A 661 7.44 -11.16 -20.09
C HIS A 661 8.73 -10.94 -19.30
N PRO A 662 8.87 -9.79 -18.60
CA PRO A 662 10.02 -9.55 -17.72
C PRO A 662 10.30 -10.72 -16.77
N GLY A 663 11.50 -11.30 -16.87
CA GLY A 663 11.95 -12.40 -16.03
C GLY A 663 11.41 -13.79 -16.38
N ALA A 664 10.80 -13.98 -17.56
CA ALA A 664 10.53 -15.31 -18.11
C ALA A 664 11.84 -16.08 -18.36
N SER A 665 11.74 -17.38 -18.64
CA SER A 665 12.92 -18.19 -19.03
C SER A 665 13.09 -18.19 -20.54
N GLU A 666 14.29 -17.87 -21.02
CA GLU A 666 14.65 -17.93 -22.43
C GLU A 666 14.49 -19.35 -23.01
N ILE A 667 13.91 -19.43 -24.21
CA ILE A 667 13.75 -20.65 -25.01
C ILE A 667 14.35 -20.41 -26.40
N CYS A 668 14.97 -21.44 -27.00
CA CYS A 668 15.63 -21.37 -28.32
C CYS A 668 14.63 -21.15 -29.47
N ASP A 669 14.05 -19.97 -29.59
CA ASP A 669 13.05 -19.61 -30.59
C ASP A 669 13.38 -18.32 -31.35
N GLY A 670 14.46 -17.63 -30.98
CA GLY A 670 14.89 -16.38 -31.59
C GLY A 670 14.11 -15.16 -31.12
N LEU A 671 13.28 -15.30 -30.08
CA LEU A 671 12.58 -14.22 -29.39
C LEU A 671 13.32 -13.87 -28.10
N ASP A 672 12.99 -12.70 -27.57
CA ASP A 672 13.45 -12.19 -26.28
C ASP A 672 12.33 -12.49 -25.29
N ASN A 673 12.36 -13.64 -24.63
CA ASN A 673 11.26 -14.10 -23.78
C ASN A 673 11.25 -13.34 -22.46
N ASP A 674 12.41 -12.98 -21.92
CA ASP A 674 12.54 -12.32 -20.62
C ASP A 674 12.54 -10.77 -20.70
N CYS A 675 12.37 -10.24 -21.92
CA CYS A 675 12.32 -8.83 -22.27
C CYS A 675 13.57 -8.03 -21.84
N ASN A 676 14.75 -8.65 -21.82
CA ASN A 676 16.02 -8.01 -21.48
C ASN A 676 16.73 -7.34 -22.68
N LEU A 677 16.09 -7.37 -23.87
CA LEU A 677 16.58 -6.88 -25.16
C LEU A 677 17.63 -7.78 -25.81
N ILE A 678 17.78 -9.03 -25.37
CA ILE A 678 18.73 -10.01 -25.89
C ILE A 678 18.01 -11.36 -26.07
N ALA A 679 17.61 -11.66 -27.30
CA ALA A 679 17.02 -12.96 -27.64
C ALA A 679 17.98 -14.13 -27.41
N ASP A 680 17.44 -15.24 -26.92
CA ASP A 680 18.12 -16.53 -26.72
C ASP A 680 19.38 -16.41 -25.84
N ASP A 681 19.33 -15.56 -24.80
CA ASP A 681 20.41 -15.45 -23.82
C ASP A 681 20.25 -16.46 -22.67
N ALA A 682 21.30 -16.64 -21.86
CA ALA A 682 21.33 -17.64 -20.77
C ALA A 682 20.98 -19.12 -21.13
N ILE A 683 20.85 -19.49 -22.41
CA ILE A 683 20.62 -20.87 -22.87
C ILE A 683 21.91 -21.60 -23.29
N THR A 684 21.84 -22.93 -23.41
CA THR A 684 22.97 -23.77 -23.83
C THR A 684 23.05 -23.84 -25.35
N TYR A 685 24.23 -23.53 -25.90
CA TYR A 685 24.54 -23.71 -27.33
C TYR A 685 25.32 -25.01 -27.56
N TYR A 686 25.01 -25.67 -28.68
CA TYR A 686 25.63 -26.91 -29.14
C TYR A 686 26.42 -26.63 -30.43
N THR A 687 27.66 -27.09 -30.49
CA THR A 687 28.50 -27.04 -31.69
C THR A 687 28.36 -28.34 -32.47
N TYR A 688 28.10 -28.24 -33.78
CA TYR A 688 28.09 -29.38 -34.70
C TYR A 688 29.04 -29.14 -35.88
N TYR A 689 29.63 -30.22 -36.37
CA TYR A 689 30.65 -30.25 -37.42
C TYR A 689 30.06 -30.91 -38.66
N ARG A 690 30.41 -30.41 -39.84
CA ARG A 690 29.84 -30.88 -41.10
C ARG A 690 30.33 -32.29 -41.43
N ASP A 691 29.41 -33.13 -41.87
CA ASP A 691 29.64 -34.50 -42.33
C ASP A 691 29.31 -34.57 -43.83
N ASN A 692 30.31 -34.43 -44.68
CA ASN A 692 30.12 -34.31 -46.14
C ASN A 692 29.94 -35.66 -46.84
N ASP A 693 30.51 -36.73 -46.30
CA ASP A 693 30.43 -38.07 -46.89
C ASP A 693 29.37 -38.97 -46.22
N ASN A 694 28.73 -38.48 -45.16
CA ASN A 694 27.63 -39.06 -44.40
C ASN A 694 28.03 -40.31 -43.60
N ASP A 695 29.20 -40.28 -42.97
CA ASP A 695 29.74 -41.39 -42.17
C ASP A 695 29.59 -41.24 -40.65
N THR A 696 28.97 -40.14 -40.22
CA THR A 696 28.69 -39.73 -38.84
C THR A 696 29.85 -39.08 -38.06
N TYR A 697 30.99 -38.84 -38.70
CA TYR A 697 32.11 -38.05 -38.17
C TYR A 697 32.21 -36.71 -38.91
N GLY A 698 32.62 -35.66 -38.20
CA GLY A 698 32.59 -34.30 -38.74
C GLY A 698 33.96 -33.65 -38.87
N ASP A 699 34.10 -32.74 -39.84
CA ASP A 699 35.31 -31.93 -40.05
C ASP A 699 35.44 -30.82 -39.00
N GLY A 700 36.49 -30.87 -38.17
CA GLY A 700 36.82 -29.80 -37.22
C GLY A 700 37.07 -28.41 -37.85
N GLY A 701 37.22 -28.34 -39.18
CA GLY A 701 37.37 -27.12 -39.96
C GLY A 701 36.06 -26.45 -40.43
N ASP A 702 34.91 -27.15 -40.39
CA ASP A 702 33.60 -26.65 -40.88
C ASP A 702 32.50 -26.94 -39.85
N TRP A 703 32.10 -25.92 -39.07
CA TRP A 703 31.18 -26.07 -37.95
C TRP A 703 30.08 -25.00 -37.92
N VAL A 704 28.98 -25.33 -37.23
CA VAL A 704 27.88 -24.44 -36.87
C VAL A 704 27.60 -24.53 -35.38
N GLU A 705 27.07 -23.45 -34.81
CA GLU A 705 26.64 -23.40 -33.42
C GLU A 705 25.16 -23.02 -33.39
N ILE A 706 24.34 -23.83 -32.73
CA ILE A 706 22.89 -23.64 -32.60
C ILE A 706 22.45 -24.01 -31.18
N CYS A 707 21.31 -23.51 -30.72
CA CYS A 707 20.76 -23.82 -29.40
C CYS A 707 19.87 -25.08 -29.36
N GLU A 708 19.71 -25.78 -30.49
CA GLU A 708 19.03 -27.08 -30.55
C GLU A 708 19.98 -28.25 -30.21
N ALA A 709 19.53 -29.14 -29.33
CA ALA A 709 20.26 -30.35 -28.95
C ALA A 709 20.30 -31.44 -30.05
N THR A 710 19.66 -31.19 -31.20
CA THR A 710 19.70 -32.08 -32.37
C THR A 710 20.55 -31.47 -33.46
N ALA A 711 21.47 -32.26 -34.03
CA ALA A 711 22.33 -31.80 -35.12
C ALA A 711 21.51 -31.44 -36.38
N PRO A 712 21.81 -30.32 -37.05
CA PRO A 712 21.16 -29.97 -38.31
C PRO A 712 21.54 -30.98 -39.41
N PRO A 713 20.70 -31.20 -40.44
CA PRO A 713 20.99 -32.15 -41.51
C PRO A 713 22.35 -31.90 -42.18
N GLY A 714 23.20 -32.92 -42.21
CA GLY A 714 24.56 -32.84 -42.74
C GLY A 714 25.63 -32.39 -41.72
N TYR A 715 25.29 -32.36 -40.43
CA TYR A 715 26.22 -32.08 -39.34
C TYR A 715 26.11 -33.13 -38.22
N VAL A 716 27.18 -33.30 -37.44
CA VAL A 716 27.31 -34.24 -36.31
C VAL A 716 28.04 -33.60 -35.12
N SER A 717 27.93 -34.17 -33.93
CA SER A 717 28.40 -33.56 -32.68
C SER A 717 29.90 -33.74 -32.37
N ASN A 718 30.66 -34.35 -33.27
CA ASN A 718 32.08 -34.67 -33.07
C ASN A 718 32.93 -34.14 -34.24
N ASP A 719 34.18 -33.76 -33.96
CA ASP A 719 35.15 -33.16 -34.89
C ASP A 719 36.28 -34.13 -35.27
N LEU A 720 35.99 -35.43 -35.27
CA LEU A 720 37.03 -36.46 -35.26
C LEU A 720 37.37 -37.01 -36.65
N ASP A 721 36.77 -36.50 -37.71
CA ASP A 721 37.05 -36.98 -39.07
C ASP A 721 38.38 -36.43 -39.60
N CYS A 722 39.26 -37.32 -40.09
CA CYS A 722 40.52 -36.95 -40.70
C CYS A 722 40.48 -36.87 -42.24
N ASP A 723 39.42 -37.36 -42.90
CA ASP A 723 39.13 -37.20 -44.33
C ASP A 723 37.61 -37.18 -44.61
N ASP A 724 36.99 -36.01 -44.38
CA ASP A 724 35.56 -35.67 -44.60
C ASP A 724 35.08 -35.76 -46.08
N THR A 725 35.83 -36.47 -46.92
CA THR A 725 35.43 -36.81 -48.29
C THR A 725 35.39 -38.32 -48.54
N ASN A 726 35.73 -39.12 -47.54
CA ASN A 726 35.82 -40.57 -47.62
C ASN A 726 35.34 -41.29 -46.35
N ALA A 727 34.08 -41.74 -46.40
CA ALA A 727 33.36 -42.46 -45.35
C ALA A 727 34.01 -43.76 -44.82
N ASN A 728 35.18 -44.16 -45.34
CA ASN A 728 35.95 -45.31 -44.88
C ASN A 728 37.24 -44.90 -44.14
N VAL A 729 37.36 -43.62 -43.76
CA VAL A 729 38.51 -43.07 -43.05
C VAL A 729 37.98 -42.18 -41.91
N ASN A 730 37.65 -42.81 -40.78
CA ASN A 730 37.12 -42.14 -39.59
C ASN A 730 37.43 -42.96 -38.33
N PRO A 731 37.33 -42.40 -37.10
CA PRO A 731 37.69 -43.08 -35.86
C PRO A 731 36.98 -44.40 -35.53
N ALA A 732 35.81 -44.70 -36.11
CA ALA A 732 35.14 -45.98 -35.94
C ALA A 732 35.55 -47.02 -36.98
N MET A 733 36.27 -46.63 -38.03
CA MET A 733 36.75 -47.60 -38.99
C MET A 733 37.78 -48.49 -38.33
N ALA A 734 37.64 -49.79 -38.52
CA ALA A 734 38.72 -50.70 -38.21
C ALA A 734 39.81 -50.50 -39.26
N GLU A 735 41.07 -50.56 -38.82
CA GLU A 735 42.18 -50.78 -39.74
C GLU A 735 41.86 -51.99 -40.61
N VAL A 736 42.17 -51.89 -41.90
CA VAL A 736 42.10 -53.00 -42.84
C VAL A 736 43.52 -53.25 -43.32
N CYS A 737 43.92 -54.52 -43.46
CA CYS A 737 45.29 -54.96 -43.76
C CYS A 737 45.74 -54.54 -45.17
N ASP A 738 45.91 -53.23 -45.37
CA ASP A 738 46.02 -52.55 -46.66
C ASP A 738 47.07 -51.43 -46.68
N GLY A 739 47.58 -51.00 -45.52
CA GLY A 739 48.66 -50.02 -45.40
C GLY A 739 48.23 -48.55 -45.28
N SER A 740 47.00 -48.27 -44.86
CA SER A 740 46.46 -46.92 -44.62
C SER A 740 45.97 -46.77 -43.18
N ASP A 741 46.03 -45.57 -42.58
CA ASP A 741 45.43 -45.24 -41.27
C ASP A 741 43.94 -44.94 -41.49
N ASN A 742 43.11 -45.97 -41.38
CA ASN A 742 41.67 -45.86 -41.62
C ASN A 742 40.94 -45.31 -40.40
N ASN A 743 41.49 -45.47 -39.20
CA ASN A 743 40.84 -45.11 -37.95
C ASN A 743 41.27 -43.76 -37.38
N CYS A 744 42.02 -42.96 -38.15
CA CYS A 744 42.43 -41.60 -37.82
C CYS A 744 43.21 -41.47 -36.49
N ASN A 745 43.85 -42.53 -36.00
CA ASN A 745 44.56 -42.52 -34.71
C ASN A 745 46.05 -42.17 -34.81
N GLY A 746 46.57 -42.02 -36.04
CA GLY A 746 47.94 -41.63 -36.36
C GLY A 746 48.90 -42.80 -36.61
N TYR A 747 48.42 -44.04 -36.75
CA TYR A 747 49.20 -45.25 -37.03
C TYR A 747 48.57 -46.05 -38.20
N GLU A 748 49.38 -46.79 -38.96
CA GLU A 748 48.92 -47.63 -40.09
C GLU A 748 48.89 -49.12 -39.67
N ASP A 749 47.79 -49.84 -39.96
CA ASP A 749 47.61 -51.31 -39.82
C ASP A 749 47.78 -51.87 -38.38
N GLU A 750 47.63 -51.05 -37.34
CA GLU A 750 47.70 -51.49 -35.96
C GLU A 750 46.38 -52.09 -35.46
N GLY A 751 46.43 -52.89 -34.39
CA GLY A 751 45.23 -53.53 -33.85
C GLY A 751 44.61 -54.62 -34.73
N LEU A 752 45.15 -54.87 -35.94
CA LEU A 752 44.74 -55.98 -36.81
C LEU A 752 44.96 -57.35 -36.16
N GLU A 753 43.90 -58.14 -36.16
CA GLU A 753 43.81 -59.41 -35.44
C GLU A 753 44.67 -60.52 -36.06
N GLN A 754 45.27 -61.35 -35.20
CA GLN A 754 45.81 -62.64 -35.61
C GLN A 754 44.78 -63.73 -35.32
N PHE A 755 43.98 -64.07 -36.33
CA PHE A 755 42.90 -65.04 -36.34
C PHE A 755 43.35 -66.45 -35.99
N THR A 756 42.75 -67.02 -34.95
CA THR A 756 42.87 -68.43 -34.57
C THR A 756 41.60 -69.19 -35.02
N TYR A 757 41.69 -70.34 -35.69
CA TYR A 757 40.53 -71.11 -36.18
C TYR A 757 40.40 -72.49 -35.51
N TYR A 758 39.17 -72.90 -35.16
CA TYR A 758 38.72 -74.07 -34.38
C TYR A 758 37.85 -75.02 -35.23
N ARG A 759 37.72 -76.30 -34.86
CA ARG A 759 37.07 -77.33 -35.72
C ARG A 759 35.56 -77.44 -35.47
N ASP A 760 34.76 -77.25 -36.51
CA ASP A 760 33.28 -77.37 -36.51
C ASP A 760 32.85 -78.80 -36.94
N ASN A 761 32.03 -79.48 -36.15
CA ASN A 761 31.77 -80.93 -36.23
C ASN A 761 30.32 -81.30 -36.64
N ASP A 762 29.34 -80.45 -36.37
CA ASP A 762 27.94 -80.62 -36.78
C ASP A 762 27.49 -79.59 -37.83
N GLU A 763 28.43 -78.79 -38.34
CA GLU A 763 28.33 -77.91 -39.52
C GLU A 763 27.41 -76.69 -39.31
N ASP A 764 27.33 -76.17 -38.09
CA ASP A 764 26.50 -75.02 -37.71
C ASP A 764 27.28 -73.68 -37.65
N ASN A 765 28.59 -73.73 -37.90
CA ASN A 765 29.57 -72.64 -37.86
C ASN A 765 30.12 -72.25 -36.47
N TYR A 766 29.87 -73.06 -35.43
CA TYR A 766 30.50 -72.94 -34.12
C TYR A 766 31.53 -74.07 -33.89
N GLY A 767 32.66 -73.72 -33.24
CA GLY A 767 33.83 -74.60 -33.19
C GLY A 767 34.13 -75.20 -31.82
N ASP A 768 34.69 -76.41 -31.80
CA ASP A 768 35.16 -77.09 -30.58
C ASP A 768 36.45 -76.46 -30.03
N ALA A 769 36.38 -75.95 -28.80
CA ALA A 769 37.49 -75.33 -28.07
C ALA A 769 38.73 -76.25 -27.88
N GLY A 770 38.57 -77.56 -28.06
CA GLY A 770 39.63 -78.56 -27.94
C GLY A 770 40.64 -78.64 -29.11
N THR A 771 40.41 -77.97 -30.26
CA THR A 771 41.20 -78.20 -31.50
C THR A 771 41.37 -76.94 -32.43
N TRP A 772 42.58 -76.32 -32.62
CA TRP A 772 42.77 -75.02 -33.36
C TRP A 772 44.12 -74.68 -34.14
N ILE A 773 44.18 -73.57 -34.93
CA ILE A 773 45.33 -72.97 -35.75
C ILE A 773 45.39 -71.38 -35.81
N GLN A 774 46.43 -70.58 -36.25
CA GLN A 774 46.45 -69.06 -36.24
C GLN A 774 47.16 -68.24 -37.41
N THR A 775 46.65 -67.05 -37.90
CA THR A 775 47.16 -66.11 -38.99
C THR A 775 46.47 -64.69 -39.02
N CYS A 776 46.96 -63.61 -39.68
CA CYS A 776 46.26 -62.28 -39.81
C CYS A 776 45.45 -62.07 -41.11
N ASP A 777 45.30 -63.14 -41.91
CA ASP A 777 44.36 -63.22 -43.03
C ASP A 777 43.06 -63.80 -42.48
N ASN A 778 41.94 -63.07 -42.61
CA ASN A 778 40.66 -63.38 -41.98
C ASN A 778 39.85 -64.48 -42.72
N THR A 779 40.50 -65.35 -43.50
CA THR A 779 39.82 -66.45 -44.18
C THR A 779 40.15 -67.82 -43.59
N ALA A 780 39.13 -68.43 -42.96
CA ALA A 780 39.23 -69.73 -42.30
C ALA A 780 39.50 -70.87 -43.33
N PRO A 781 40.46 -71.78 -43.06
CA PRO A 781 40.66 -72.94 -43.91
C PRO A 781 39.51 -73.95 -43.77
N ALA A 782 39.15 -74.60 -44.88
CA ALA A 782 37.96 -75.44 -44.99
C ALA A 782 37.84 -76.49 -43.85
N GLY A 783 36.70 -76.46 -43.15
CA GLY A 783 36.39 -77.33 -42.01
C GLY A 783 36.81 -76.77 -40.64
N TYR A 784 37.15 -75.47 -40.57
CA TYR A 784 37.43 -74.73 -39.34
C TYR A 784 36.71 -73.38 -39.35
N VAL A 785 36.35 -72.88 -38.18
CA VAL A 785 35.62 -71.62 -37.92
C VAL A 785 36.38 -70.79 -36.89
N THR A 786 36.10 -69.51 -36.77
CA THR A 786 36.90 -68.58 -35.94
C THR A 786 36.64 -68.72 -34.44
N ASN A 787 35.52 -69.30 -34.04
CA ASN A 787 35.07 -69.32 -32.66
C ASN A 787 35.18 -70.71 -32.02
N ALA A 788 35.26 -70.74 -30.68
CA ALA A 788 35.36 -71.93 -29.85
C ALA A 788 34.11 -72.11 -28.95
N MET A 789 32.94 -71.64 -29.44
CA MET A 789 31.82 -71.18 -28.61
C MET A 789 30.58 -72.09 -28.66
N ASP A 790 30.70 -73.28 -29.24
CA ASP A 790 29.60 -74.23 -29.23
C ASP A 790 29.39 -74.80 -27.82
N CYS A 791 28.19 -74.60 -27.25
CA CYS A 791 27.84 -75.15 -25.93
C CYS A 791 27.21 -76.55 -26.02
N ASN A 792 26.86 -77.02 -27.22
CA ASN A 792 26.34 -78.36 -27.48
C ASN A 792 26.66 -78.83 -28.93
N ASP A 793 27.86 -79.40 -29.12
CA ASP A 793 28.44 -79.89 -30.40
C ASP A 793 27.70 -81.06 -31.10
N ALA A 794 26.41 -81.26 -30.80
CA ALA A 794 25.56 -82.29 -31.38
C ALA A 794 24.19 -81.78 -31.85
N ASP A 795 23.88 -80.49 -31.65
CA ASP A 795 22.58 -79.88 -31.97
C ASP A 795 22.72 -78.39 -32.35
N GLY A 796 22.98 -78.11 -33.63
CA GLY A 796 23.12 -76.75 -34.18
C GLY A 796 21.87 -75.84 -34.15
N SER A 797 20.92 -76.08 -33.25
CA SER A 797 19.81 -75.16 -32.92
C SER A 797 19.97 -74.48 -31.55
N ILE A 798 21.04 -74.81 -30.81
CA ILE A 798 21.40 -74.21 -29.51
C ILE A 798 22.84 -73.74 -29.63
N ASN A 799 23.01 -72.47 -29.97
CA ASN A 799 24.29 -71.83 -30.21
C ASN A 799 24.20 -70.32 -29.94
N PRO A 800 25.33 -69.60 -29.80
CA PRO A 800 25.37 -68.19 -29.42
C PRO A 800 24.49 -67.20 -30.21
N ASP A 801 24.07 -67.54 -31.43
CA ASP A 801 23.22 -66.68 -32.28
C ASP A 801 21.73 -67.05 -32.24
N SER A 802 21.35 -68.06 -31.47
CA SER A 802 19.95 -68.51 -31.40
C SER A 802 19.10 -67.50 -30.60
N PRO A 803 17.96 -67.00 -31.09
CA PRO A 803 17.15 -66.04 -30.34
C PRO A 803 16.48 -66.66 -29.10
N GLU A 804 16.46 -65.93 -28.00
CA GLU A 804 15.73 -66.31 -26.78
C GLU A 804 14.21 -66.28 -27.00
N VAL A 805 13.50 -67.23 -26.39
CA VAL A 805 12.03 -67.39 -26.44
C VAL A 805 11.57 -67.72 -25.03
N CYS A 806 10.56 -67.03 -24.48
CA CYS A 806 10.12 -67.14 -23.06
C CYS A 806 9.63 -68.57 -22.71
N ASP A 807 10.56 -69.51 -22.51
CA ASP A 807 10.35 -70.95 -22.38
C ASP A 807 11.20 -71.62 -21.28
N GLY A 808 12.09 -70.85 -20.63
CA GLY A 808 12.90 -71.29 -19.49
C GLY A 808 14.17 -72.06 -19.85
N MET A 809 14.62 -72.02 -21.11
CA MET A 809 15.90 -72.56 -21.59
C MET A 809 16.86 -71.44 -22.03
N ASP A 810 18.17 -71.70 -21.96
CA ASP A 810 19.22 -70.77 -22.41
C ASP A 810 19.60 -71.19 -23.83
N ASN A 811 18.94 -70.56 -24.81
CA ASN A 811 18.99 -70.99 -26.19
C ASN A 811 20.21 -70.42 -26.91
N ASN A 812 20.72 -69.28 -26.44
CA ASN A 812 21.88 -68.56 -26.96
C ASN A 812 23.19 -68.85 -26.19
N CYS A 813 23.22 -69.86 -25.33
CA CYS A 813 24.42 -70.31 -24.62
C CYS A 813 25.12 -69.22 -23.77
N ASN A 814 24.44 -68.16 -23.33
CA ASN A 814 25.08 -67.04 -22.61
C ASN A 814 25.04 -67.19 -21.07
N ALA A 815 24.56 -68.33 -20.58
CA ALA A 815 24.37 -68.70 -19.17
C ALA A 815 23.25 -67.94 -18.43
N SER A 816 22.38 -67.24 -19.17
CA SER A 816 21.14 -66.63 -18.69
C SER A 816 19.95 -67.29 -19.41
N THR A 817 18.79 -67.34 -18.74
CA THR A 817 17.56 -67.90 -19.31
C THR A 817 16.55 -66.76 -19.51
N ASP A 818 16.01 -66.63 -20.72
CA ASP A 818 14.91 -65.72 -21.12
C ASP A 818 15.20 -64.19 -20.99
N GLU A 819 16.43 -63.74 -21.21
CA GLU A 819 16.79 -62.31 -21.18
C GLU A 819 16.45 -61.53 -22.47
N GLY A 820 16.25 -60.21 -22.35
CA GLY A 820 16.03 -59.33 -23.51
C GLY A 820 14.61 -59.30 -24.08
N LEU A 821 13.64 -59.90 -23.41
CA LEU A 821 12.22 -59.87 -23.78
C LEU A 821 11.47 -58.70 -23.08
N PRO A 822 10.46 -58.07 -23.72
CA PRO A 822 9.71 -56.96 -23.11
C PRO A 822 8.92 -57.44 -21.88
N ILE A 823 9.16 -56.78 -20.73
CA ILE A 823 8.48 -57.05 -19.47
C ILE A 823 7.47 -55.94 -19.21
N THR A 824 6.20 -56.31 -18.97
CA THR A 824 5.13 -55.37 -18.62
C THR A 824 4.75 -55.54 -17.15
N THR A 825 4.72 -54.44 -16.40
CA THR A 825 4.32 -54.40 -14.99
C THR A 825 2.82 -54.17 -14.86
N TYR A 826 2.13 -54.99 -14.06
CA TYR A 826 0.71 -54.83 -13.72
C TYR A 826 0.54 -54.75 -12.21
N TYR A 827 -0.44 -53.97 -11.74
CA TYR A 827 -0.74 -53.69 -10.33
C TYR A 827 -2.00 -54.41 -9.88
N ARG A 828 -2.04 -54.90 -8.65
CA ARG A 828 -3.15 -55.75 -8.17
C ARG A 828 -4.41 -54.90 -7.95
N ASP A 829 -5.50 -55.26 -8.62
CA ASP A 829 -6.84 -54.69 -8.41
C ASP A 829 -7.61 -55.66 -7.51
N LYS A 830 -7.72 -55.33 -6.23
CA LYS A 830 -8.15 -56.27 -5.20
C LYS A 830 -9.66 -56.23 -4.93
N ASP A 831 -10.30 -55.08 -5.06
CA ASP A 831 -11.73 -54.90 -4.86
C ASP A 831 -12.53 -54.78 -6.17
N GLY A 832 -11.85 -54.71 -7.32
CA GLY A 832 -12.39 -54.91 -8.65
C GLY A 832 -12.93 -53.65 -9.31
N ASP A 833 -12.43 -52.47 -8.94
CA ASP A 833 -12.88 -51.18 -9.49
C ASP A 833 -12.09 -50.68 -10.69
N SER A 834 -11.10 -51.47 -11.13
CA SER A 834 -10.19 -51.21 -12.25
C SER A 834 -9.03 -50.22 -11.98
N TYR A 835 -8.81 -49.83 -10.72
CA TYR A 835 -7.59 -49.15 -10.28
C TYR A 835 -6.70 -50.12 -9.48
N GLY A 836 -5.39 -49.90 -9.49
CA GLY A 836 -4.41 -50.85 -8.94
C GLY A 836 -3.56 -50.31 -7.80
N ASP A 837 -3.14 -51.20 -6.90
CA ASP A 837 -2.28 -50.90 -5.75
C ASP A 837 -0.82 -50.68 -6.18
N ALA A 838 -0.29 -49.46 -6.00
CA ALA A 838 1.12 -49.15 -6.27
C ALA A 838 2.11 -50.00 -5.45
N ALA A 839 1.73 -50.52 -4.29
CA ALA A 839 2.55 -51.33 -3.42
C ALA A 839 2.54 -52.83 -3.78
N ASN A 840 1.66 -53.29 -4.67
CA ASN A 840 1.54 -54.71 -5.05
C ASN A 840 1.48 -54.90 -6.57
N SER A 841 2.66 -55.05 -7.20
CA SER A 841 2.81 -55.28 -8.65
C SER A 841 3.42 -56.65 -9.00
N VAL A 842 3.22 -57.06 -10.26
CA VAL A 842 3.84 -58.24 -10.89
C VAL A 842 4.40 -57.87 -12.27
N GLU A 843 5.50 -58.51 -12.64
CA GLU A 843 6.19 -58.33 -13.92
C GLU A 843 6.11 -59.62 -14.75
N VAL A 844 5.69 -59.52 -16.01
CA VAL A 844 5.56 -60.67 -16.92
C VAL A 844 6.08 -60.37 -18.33
N CYS A 845 6.69 -61.38 -18.98
CA CYS A 845 7.21 -61.31 -20.36
C CYS A 845 6.14 -61.55 -21.45
N VAL A 846 4.84 -61.56 -21.09
CA VAL A 846 3.71 -61.87 -21.99
C VAL A 846 2.70 -60.73 -22.02
N ASP A 847 2.16 -60.42 -23.20
CA ASP A 847 1.15 -59.37 -23.37
C ASP A 847 -0.22 -59.79 -22.82
N GLY A 848 -0.67 -59.12 -21.76
CA GLY A 848 -1.98 -59.30 -21.13
C GLY A 848 -1.92 -59.32 -19.61
N ALA A 849 -2.72 -58.48 -18.96
CA ALA A 849 -2.78 -58.39 -17.50
C ALA A 849 -3.19 -59.75 -16.88
N PRO A 850 -2.46 -60.26 -15.88
CA PRO A 850 -2.88 -61.43 -15.11
C PRO A 850 -4.25 -61.22 -14.46
N GLU A 851 -5.03 -62.30 -14.26
CA GLU A 851 -6.35 -62.23 -13.63
C GLU A 851 -6.25 -61.61 -12.22
N GLY A 852 -6.93 -60.47 -12.00
CA GLY A 852 -6.86 -59.69 -10.76
C GLY A 852 -5.80 -58.59 -10.71
N TYR A 853 -5.24 -58.19 -11.86
CA TYR A 853 -4.28 -57.08 -12.00
C TYR A 853 -4.67 -56.13 -13.15
N VAL A 854 -4.32 -54.84 -13.03
CA VAL A 854 -4.59 -53.75 -13.99
C VAL A 854 -3.32 -52.94 -14.29
N ALA A 855 -3.35 -52.07 -15.30
CA ALA A 855 -2.15 -51.39 -15.79
C ALA A 855 -1.83 -50.06 -15.06
N ASN A 856 -2.79 -49.46 -14.35
CA ASN A 856 -2.59 -48.23 -13.59
C ASN A 856 -2.37 -48.54 -12.10
N ASN A 857 -1.79 -47.59 -11.36
CA ASN A 857 -1.45 -47.71 -9.95
C ASN A 857 -2.08 -46.60 -9.07
N GLN A 858 -3.32 -46.19 -9.38
CA GLN A 858 -3.92 -44.96 -8.87
C GLN A 858 -4.96 -45.17 -7.75
N ASP A 859 -5.09 -46.38 -7.21
CA ASP A 859 -6.02 -46.69 -6.13
C ASP A 859 -5.45 -46.24 -4.76
N CYS A 860 -6.25 -45.50 -3.98
CA CYS A 860 -5.88 -45.05 -2.64
C CYS A 860 -6.48 -45.90 -1.49
N ASP A 861 -7.44 -46.80 -1.77
CA ASP A 861 -7.94 -47.81 -0.82
C ASP A 861 -8.37 -49.11 -1.54
N ASP A 862 -7.41 -50.01 -1.78
CA ASP A 862 -7.61 -51.31 -2.48
C ASP A 862 -8.52 -52.32 -1.76
N ASN A 863 -9.28 -51.90 -0.75
CA ASN A 863 -10.29 -52.72 -0.08
C ASN A 863 -11.70 -52.18 -0.28
N ASN A 864 -11.87 -51.04 -0.94
CA ASN A 864 -13.13 -50.36 -1.10
C ASN A 864 -13.31 -49.71 -2.48
N SER A 865 -14.01 -50.41 -3.36
CA SER A 865 -14.32 -49.98 -4.73
C SER A 865 -15.21 -48.73 -4.88
N GLU A 866 -15.62 -48.11 -3.77
CA GLU A 866 -16.29 -46.81 -3.74
C GLU A 866 -15.30 -45.63 -3.50
N ILE A 867 -14.00 -45.90 -3.29
CA ILE A 867 -12.96 -44.89 -3.08
C ILE A 867 -11.89 -45.06 -4.15
N ASN A 868 -11.97 -44.26 -5.21
CA ASN A 868 -11.03 -44.29 -6.33
C ASN A 868 -11.08 -42.97 -7.11
N PRO A 869 -10.11 -42.70 -8.01
CA PRO A 869 -10.06 -41.47 -8.81
C PRO A 869 -11.31 -41.11 -9.63
N GLY A 870 -12.25 -42.05 -9.81
CA GLY A 870 -13.52 -41.81 -10.51
C GLY A 870 -14.74 -41.64 -9.59
N ALA A 871 -14.59 -41.64 -8.27
CA ALA A 871 -15.69 -41.53 -7.32
C ALA A 871 -16.14 -40.07 -7.11
N GLU A 872 -17.41 -39.87 -6.75
CA GLU A 872 -17.96 -38.57 -6.34
C GLU A 872 -17.81 -38.40 -4.82
N GLU A 873 -17.43 -37.19 -4.37
CA GLU A 873 -17.25 -36.86 -2.95
C GLU A 873 -18.57 -36.87 -2.17
N ALA A 874 -18.55 -37.45 -0.97
CA ALA A 874 -19.66 -37.46 -0.03
C ALA A 874 -19.20 -36.86 1.30
N CYS A 875 -20.02 -36.01 1.93
CA CYS A 875 -19.76 -35.36 3.24
C CYS A 875 -19.65 -36.39 4.39
N ASP A 876 -18.54 -37.12 4.44
CA ASP A 876 -18.28 -38.24 5.34
C ASP A 876 -16.87 -38.22 5.97
N GLY A 877 -16.06 -37.21 5.63
CA GLY A 877 -14.72 -36.98 6.20
C GLY A 877 -13.63 -37.80 5.54
N LYS A 878 -13.87 -38.36 4.35
CA LYS A 878 -12.89 -39.13 3.57
C LYS A 878 -12.67 -38.47 2.22
N ASP A 879 -11.48 -38.71 1.68
CA ASP A 879 -11.14 -38.41 0.28
C ASP A 879 -11.65 -39.60 -0.55
N ASN A 880 -12.83 -39.46 -1.15
CA ASN A 880 -13.45 -40.55 -1.93
C ASN A 880 -12.83 -40.63 -3.33
N ASN A 881 -12.39 -39.51 -3.90
CA ASN A 881 -11.88 -39.41 -5.26
C ASN A 881 -10.33 -39.46 -5.35
N CYS A 882 -9.65 -39.74 -4.25
CA CYS A 882 -8.19 -39.89 -4.17
C CYS A 882 -7.39 -38.68 -4.68
N ASN A 883 -7.93 -37.46 -4.62
CA ASN A 883 -7.23 -36.24 -5.07
C ASN A 883 -6.35 -35.59 -3.99
N GLY A 884 -6.37 -36.12 -2.76
CA GLY A 884 -5.63 -35.63 -1.61
C GLY A 884 -6.42 -34.68 -0.70
N LEU A 885 -7.70 -34.42 -0.98
CA LEU A 885 -8.60 -33.54 -0.22
C LEU A 885 -9.87 -34.32 0.17
N ALA A 886 -10.28 -34.24 1.44
CA ALA A 886 -11.52 -34.87 1.91
C ALA A 886 -12.71 -33.91 1.79
N ASP A 887 -13.87 -34.41 1.36
CA ASP A 887 -15.15 -33.70 1.23
C ASP A 887 -15.09 -32.48 0.28
N ASP A 888 -14.30 -32.52 -0.80
CA ASP A 888 -14.22 -31.41 -1.75
C ASP A 888 -15.42 -31.39 -2.73
N GLY A 889 -15.93 -30.22 -3.10
CA GLY A 889 -17.03 -30.12 -4.07
C GLY A 889 -18.45 -30.42 -3.55
N VAL A 890 -18.66 -30.59 -2.24
CA VAL A 890 -20.01 -30.70 -1.62
C VAL A 890 -20.57 -29.32 -1.19
N PRO A 891 -21.91 -29.09 -1.20
CA PRO A 891 -22.50 -27.83 -0.75
C PRO A 891 -22.27 -27.56 0.75
N VAL A 892 -21.77 -26.38 1.08
CA VAL A 892 -21.49 -25.94 2.45
C VAL A 892 -22.57 -24.99 2.95
N ILE A 893 -23.04 -25.18 4.18
CA ILE A 893 -23.97 -24.29 4.89
C ILE A 893 -23.21 -23.65 6.06
N THR A 894 -23.34 -22.33 6.19
CA THR A 894 -22.77 -21.56 7.29
C THR A 894 -23.75 -21.55 8.46
N TYR A 895 -23.28 -21.96 9.63
CA TYR A 895 -24.01 -21.91 10.90
C TYR A 895 -23.30 -20.99 11.90
N TYR A 896 -24.04 -20.21 12.67
CA TYR A 896 -23.55 -19.21 13.63
C TYR A 896 -23.77 -19.68 15.05
N LYS A 897 -22.81 -19.46 15.95
CA LYS A 897 -22.85 -20.01 17.30
C LYS A 897 -23.92 -19.32 18.14
N ASP A 898 -24.82 -20.09 18.72
CA ASP A 898 -25.83 -19.62 19.67
C ASP A 898 -25.26 -19.77 21.09
N ASN A 899 -24.59 -18.71 21.56
CA ASN A 899 -23.79 -18.72 22.78
C ASN A 899 -24.64 -18.69 24.06
N ASP A 900 -25.82 -18.10 24.01
CA ASP A 900 -26.68 -17.87 25.18
C ASP A 900 -28.02 -18.63 25.15
N GLY A 901 -28.33 -19.29 24.03
CA GLY A 901 -29.42 -20.24 23.85
C GLY A 901 -30.75 -19.62 23.43
N ASP A 902 -30.75 -18.44 22.83
CA ASP A 902 -31.96 -17.72 22.44
C ASP A 902 -32.40 -17.96 20.97
N HIS A 903 -31.61 -18.74 20.22
CA HIS A 903 -31.78 -19.15 18.83
C HIS A 903 -31.43 -18.08 17.77
N PHE A 904 -30.76 -17.01 18.19
CA PHE A 904 -30.03 -16.09 17.32
C PHE A 904 -28.52 -16.39 17.44
N GLY A 905 -27.78 -16.16 16.35
CA GLY A 905 -26.41 -16.64 16.23
C GLY A 905 -25.39 -15.51 16.12
N ASP A 906 -24.21 -15.77 16.67
CA ASP A 906 -23.04 -14.90 16.64
C ASP A 906 -22.44 -14.81 15.24
N ALA A 907 -22.58 -13.64 14.60
CA ALA A 907 -22.05 -13.38 13.27
C ALA A 907 -20.52 -13.52 13.17
N THR A 908 -19.80 -13.47 14.30
CA THR A 908 -18.34 -13.56 14.38
C THR A 908 -17.84 -14.97 14.63
N VAL A 909 -18.71 -15.89 15.07
CA VAL A 909 -18.37 -17.30 15.32
C VAL A 909 -19.23 -18.20 14.44
N ALA A 910 -18.81 -18.28 13.17
CA ALA A 910 -19.41 -19.18 12.19
C ALA A 910 -18.61 -20.47 12.04
N ILE A 911 -19.32 -21.56 11.77
CA ILE A 911 -18.75 -22.79 11.25
C ILE A 911 -19.38 -23.10 9.90
N GLU A 912 -18.55 -23.61 9.01
CA GLU A 912 -18.97 -24.16 7.74
C GLU A 912 -19.13 -25.67 7.88
N ALA A 913 -20.31 -26.18 7.55
CA ALA A 913 -20.59 -27.60 7.59
C ALA A 913 -21.34 -28.03 6.33
N CYS A 914 -20.98 -29.19 5.78
CA CYS A 914 -21.69 -29.81 4.66
C CYS A 914 -22.93 -30.61 5.11
N GLN A 915 -23.31 -30.54 6.40
CA GLN A 915 -24.51 -31.18 6.96
C GLN A 915 -25.72 -30.25 6.89
N LEU A 916 -26.89 -30.78 6.52
CA LEU A 916 -28.15 -30.03 6.35
C LEU A 916 -28.87 -29.63 7.66
N TRP A 917 -28.22 -29.75 8.81
CA TRP A 917 -28.78 -29.43 10.12
C TRP A 917 -27.73 -28.76 10.99
N ALA A 918 -28.15 -27.73 11.72
CA ALA A 918 -27.26 -26.94 12.56
C ALA A 918 -26.59 -27.83 13.63
N PRO A 919 -25.25 -27.80 13.74
CA PRO A 919 -24.53 -28.48 14.81
C PRO A 919 -24.99 -28.00 16.20
N ASP A 920 -24.87 -28.87 17.21
CA ASP A 920 -25.29 -28.54 18.58
C ASP A 920 -24.63 -27.22 19.07
N GLY A 921 -25.45 -26.23 19.40
CA GLY A 921 -25.01 -24.89 19.83
C GLY A 921 -24.81 -23.88 18.70
N TYR A 922 -25.32 -24.15 17.50
CA TYR A 922 -25.30 -23.24 16.35
C TYR A 922 -26.70 -23.10 15.71
N VAL A 923 -26.94 -22.00 14.99
CA VAL A 923 -28.19 -21.65 14.30
C VAL A 923 -27.92 -21.06 12.90
N GLU A 924 -28.92 -21.02 12.02
CA GLU A 924 -28.76 -20.59 10.62
C GLU A 924 -28.78 -19.06 10.40
N ASN A 925 -29.18 -18.30 11.42
CA ASN A 925 -29.33 -16.85 11.33
C ASN A 925 -28.29 -16.17 12.23
N ASN A 926 -27.81 -15.00 11.81
CA ASN A 926 -26.76 -14.23 12.47
C ASN A 926 -27.28 -12.90 13.03
N LEU A 927 -28.51 -12.88 13.53
CA LEU A 927 -29.21 -11.64 13.86
C LEU A 927 -29.11 -11.27 15.35
N ASP A 928 -28.26 -11.96 16.12
CA ASP A 928 -28.06 -11.64 17.53
C ASP A 928 -27.17 -10.39 17.66
N CYS A 929 -27.59 -9.44 18.50
CA CYS A 929 -26.81 -8.23 18.79
C CYS A 929 -26.10 -8.26 20.15
N ASP A 930 -26.37 -9.25 21.02
CA ASP A 930 -25.62 -9.51 22.25
C ASP A 930 -25.60 -11.02 22.57
N ASP A 931 -24.63 -11.72 21.97
CA ASP A 931 -24.42 -13.18 22.07
C ASP A 931 -24.15 -13.73 23.48
N ASN A 932 -24.19 -12.90 24.52
CA ASN A 932 -24.01 -13.32 25.90
C ASN A 932 -25.27 -13.09 26.75
N ASN A 933 -26.35 -12.60 26.16
CA ASN A 933 -27.53 -12.15 26.87
C ASN A 933 -28.84 -12.50 26.13
N PRO A 934 -29.56 -13.55 26.57
CA PRO A 934 -30.72 -14.10 25.83
C PRO A 934 -31.98 -13.22 25.93
N LEU A 935 -31.83 -11.98 26.44
CA LEU A 935 -32.86 -10.96 26.53
C LEU A 935 -32.68 -9.84 25.50
N VAL A 936 -31.60 -9.87 24.71
CA VAL A 936 -31.23 -8.86 23.72
C VAL A 936 -31.15 -9.56 22.36
N ASN A 937 -32.25 -9.51 21.62
CA ASN A 937 -32.39 -10.17 20.32
C ASN A 937 -33.51 -9.50 19.51
N PRO A 938 -33.61 -9.74 18.19
CA PRO A 938 -34.59 -9.07 17.32
C PRO A 938 -36.07 -9.23 17.68
N LEU A 939 -36.40 -10.10 18.66
CA LEU A 939 -37.76 -10.33 19.15
C LEU A 939 -37.98 -9.82 20.58
N ALA A 940 -36.96 -9.23 21.21
CA ALA A 940 -37.05 -8.66 22.54
C ALA A 940 -37.91 -7.38 22.54
N SER A 941 -38.22 -6.88 23.73
CA SER A 941 -39.00 -5.67 23.91
C SER A 941 -38.12 -4.59 24.54
N GLU A 942 -37.99 -3.46 23.83
CA GLU A 942 -37.22 -2.28 24.24
C GLU A 942 -37.53 -1.78 25.66
N ASN A 943 -36.46 -1.48 26.39
CA ASN A 943 -36.46 -0.86 27.70
C ASN A 943 -35.77 0.53 27.66
N PRO A 944 -36.54 1.61 27.49
CA PRO A 944 -36.03 2.96 27.27
C PRO A 944 -34.96 3.47 28.26
N ASP A 945 -33.97 4.20 27.73
CA ASP A 945 -32.90 4.93 28.46
C ASP A 945 -31.97 4.03 29.30
N ASN A 946 -31.84 2.74 28.98
CA ASN A 946 -30.84 1.87 29.61
C ASN A 946 -29.57 1.69 28.77
N ASN A 947 -29.49 2.35 27.61
CA ASN A 947 -28.42 2.26 26.62
C ASN A 947 -28.20 0.84 26.09
N ILE A 948 -29.23 -0.02 26.12
CA ILE A 948 -29.21 -1.36 25.54
C ILE A 948 -30.34 -1.39 24.50
N ASP A 949 -29.98 -1.66 23.25
CA ASP A 949 -30.92 -1.90 22.15
C ASP A 949 -31.36 -3.36 22.22
N GLU A 950 -32.38 -3.65 23.04
CA GLU A 950 -32.82 -5.02 23.26
C GLU A 950 -33.34 -5.67 21.99
N ASP A 951 -34.04 -4.93 21.13
CA ASP A 951 -34.67 -5.50 19.93
C ASP A 951 -33.80 -5.46 18.67
N CYS A 952 -32.51 -5.17 18.83
CA CYS A 952 -31.52 -5.10 17.75
C CYS A 952 -31.96 -4.20 16.58
N SER A 953 -32.76 -3.16 16.84
CA SER A 953 -33.23 -2.22 15.83
C SER A 953 -32.23 -1.08 15.54
N GLY A 954 -31.18 -0.98 16.35
CA GLY A 954 -30.16 0.05 16.33
C GLY A 954 -30.55 1.31 17.09
N VAL A 955 -31.61 1.28 17.93
CA VAL A 955 -32.16 2.47 18.57
C VAL A 955 -32.73 2.19 19.97
N ASP A 956 -32.04 2.67 21.02
CA ASP A 956 -32.62 2.79 22.36
C ASP A 956 -33.60 3.98 22.41
N LEU A 957 -34.82 3.73 22.90
CA LEU A 957 -35.89 4.71 23.02
C LEU A 957 -35.66 5.67 24.21
N PHE A 958 -35.93 6.97 24.03
CA PHE A 958 -35.90 7.96 25.12
C PHE A 958 -37.16 8.00 26.02
N GLN A 959 -37.00 8.11 27.35
CA GLN A 959 -38.10 8.27 28.34
C GLN A 959 -38.47 9.74 28.59
N ASP A 960 -37.51 10.67 28.51
CA ASP A 960 -37.67 12.09 28.83
C ASP A 960 -37.62 13.02 27.60
N THR A 961 -38.34 14.15 27.68
CA THR A 961 -38.33 15.16 26.61
C THR A 961 -37.02 15.96 26.61
N LYS A 962 -36.31 16.00 25.48
CA LYS A 962 -35.04 16.75 25.32
C LYS A 962 -35.02 17.51 23.99
N VAL A 963 -34.32 18.66 23.95
CA VAL A 963 -34.12 19.45 22.73
C VAL A 963 -32.65 19.83 22.57
N PHE A 964 -32.04 19.46 21.44
CA PHE A 964 -30.63 19.70 21.16
C PHE A 964 -30.36 19.85 19.64
N PRO A 965 -29.30 20.57 19.22
CA PRO A 965 -28.48 21.44 20.05
C PRO A 965 -29.29 22.64 20.59
N ASN A 966 -28.87 23.22 21.70
CA ASN A 966 -29.49 24.42 22.24
C ASN A 966 -28.46 25.18 23.09
N PRO A 967 -27.73 26.16 22.53
CA PRO A 967 -28.11 27.00 21.37
C PRO A 967 -27.99 26.28 20.02
N ALA A 968 -28.81 26.69 19.03
CA ALA A 968 -28.87 26.09 17.69
C ALA A 968 -28.70 27.12 16.57
N HIS A 969 -28.04 26.73 15.47
CA HIS A 969 -28.00 27.53 14.25
C HIS A 969 -29.18 27.17 13.34
N ASP A 970 -29.15 26.07 12.58
CA ASP A 970 -30.19 25.83 11.56
C ASP A 970 -31.30 24.87 11.97
N GLU A 971 -31.11 24.07 13.02
CA GLU A 971 -32.07 23.04 13.42
C GLU A 971 -31.92 22.57 14.86
N VAL A 972 -32.96 21.89 15.35
CA VAL A 972 -32.99 21.18 16.62
C VAL A 972 -33.72 19.85 16.50
N PHE A 973 -33.24 18.84 17.21
CA PHE A 973 -33.89 17.56 17.45
C PHE A 973 -34.68 17.63 18.73
N VAL A 974 -35.89 17.08 18.70
CA VAL A 974 -36.75 16.94 19.86
C VAL A 974 -36.99 15.47 20.12
N HIS A 975 -36.59 15.01 21.30
CA HIS A 975 -36.99 13.71 21.82
C HIS A 975 -38.24 13.90 22.67
N LEU A 976 -39.22 13.05 22.51
CA LEU A 976 -40.50 13.07 23.23
C LEU A 976 -41.01 11.64 23.28
N PRO A 977 -41.40 11.06 24.43
CA PRO A 977 -41.93 9.70 24.55
C PRO A 977 -43.32 9.57 23.87
N TYR A 978 -43.34 9.67 22.55
CA TYR A 978 -44.50 9.74 21.68
C TYR A 978 -44.11 9.25 20.28
N ILE A 979 -44.96 8.43 19.66
CA ILE A 979 -44.80 7.98 18.28
C ILE A 979 -46.05 8.42 17.50
N GLY A 980 -45.85 9.00 16.32
CA GLY A 980 -46.93 9.49 15.45
C GLY A 980 -46.86 10.99 15.17
N GLN A 981 -47.96 11.58 14.74
CA GLN A 981 -47.98 12.97 14.25
C GLN A 981 -48.43 13.98 15.31
N LEU A 982 -47.67 15.06 15.47
CA LEU A 982 -47.99 16.21 16.33
C LEU A 982 -48.00 17.52 15.53
N THR A 983 -48.77 18.50 16.00
CA THR A 983 -48.66 19.89 15.55
C THR A 983 -47.53 20.58 16.31
N LEU A 984 -46.50 21.01 15.58
CA LEU A 984 -45.43 21.88 16.05
C LEU A 984 -45.87 23.35 15.96
N GLN A 985 -45.64 24.12 17.01
CA GLN A 985 -45.68 25.59 17.01
C GLN A 985 -44.36 26.15 17.53
N LEU A 986 -43.68 26.96 16.72
CA LEU A 986 -42.55 27.78 17.15
C LEU A 986 -43.07 29.16 17.57
N VAL A 987 -42.81 29.55 18.82
CA VAL A 987 -43.35 30.75 19.44
C VAL A 987 -42.20 31.67 19.87
N ALA A 988 -42.17 32.92 19.38
CA ALA A 988 -41.19 33.90 19.80
C ALA A 988 -41.42 34.37 21.26
N VAL A 989 -40.42 35.00 21.89
CA VAL A 989 -40.52 35.51 23.28
C VAL A 989 -41.70 36.48 23.50
N ASP A 990 -42.13 37.19 22.46
CA ASP A 990 -43.29 38.09 22.52
C ASP A 990 -44.65 37.37 22.47
N GLY A 991 -44.63 36.03 22.39
CA GLY A 991 -45.81 35.16 22.38
C GLY A 991 -46.42 34.94 21.00
N LYS A 992 -45.82 35.46 19.92
CA LYS A 992 -46.31 35.21 18.55
C LYS A 992 -45.83 33.87 18.02
N ILE A 993 -46.74 33.13 17.39
CA ILE A 993 -46.41 31.94 16.61
C ILE A 993 -45.71 32.41 15.33
N VAL A 994 -44.46 32.01 15.15
CA VAL A 994 -43.64 32.35 13.98
C VAL A 994 -43.66 31.23 12.93
N ARG A 995 -43.92 29.98 13.33
CA ARG A 995 -44.11 28.83 12.44
C ARG A 995 -45.06 27.82 13.07
N GLN A 996 -45.89 27.18 12.25
CA GLN A 996 -46.73 26.06 12.67
C GLN A 996 -46.81 25.03 11.55
N GLU A 997 -46.55 23.76 11.87
CA GLU A 997 -46.58 22.65 10.91
C GLU A 997 -46.87 21.31 11.61
N MET A 998 -47.15 20.26 10.82
CA MET A 998 -47.29 18.90 11.32
C MET A 998 -45.93 18.21 11.22
N ILE A 999 -45.49 17.57 12.31
CA ILE A 999 -44.25 16.79 12.35
C ILE A 999 -44.57 15.37 12.81
N THR A 1000 -43.82 14.39 12.30
CA THR A 1000 -43.91 12.98 12.71
C THR A 1000 -42.77 12.69 13.68
N PHE A 1001 -43.09 12.07 14.80
CA PHE A 1001 -42.12 11.44 15.69
C PHE A 1001 -41.99 9.96 15.31
N GLU A 1002 -40.83 9.59 14.80
CA GLU A 1002 -40.42 8.21 14.53
C GLU A 1002 -39.37 7.85 15.57
N ASN A 1003 -39.48 6.67 16.17
CA ASN A 1003 -38.64 6.22 17.29
C ASN A 1003 -38.52 7.30 18.38
N ASN A 1004 -39.64 7.94 18.71
CA ASN A 1004 -39.77 8.98 19.73
C ASN A 1004 -38.88 10.23 19.57
N ALA A 1005 -38.40 10.50 18.34
CA ALA A 1005 -37.64 11.70 17.96
C ALA A 1005 -38.23 12.41 16.72
N ALA A 1006 -38.01 13.73 16.63
CA ALA A 1006 -38.34 14.53 15.45
C ALA A 1006 -37.34 15.67 15.22
N ARG A 1007 -36.99 15.93 13.96
CA ARG A 1007 -36.12 17.03 13.52
C ARG A 1007 -36.94 18.28 13.18
N ILE A 1008 -36.48 19.44 13.63
CA ILE A 1008 -37.15 20.74 13.47
C ILE A 1008 -36.16 21.76 12.90
N GLY A 1009 -36.43 22.26 11.69
CA GLY A 1009 -35.66 23.34 11.07
C GLY A 1009 -35.98 24.73 11.63
N LEU A 1010 -34.94 25.54 11.82
CA LEU A 1010 -34.98 26.93 12.29
C LEU A 1010 -34.61 27.95 11.20
N GLU A 1011 -34.38 27.50 9.97
CA GLU A 1011 -34.05 28.35 8.82
C GLU A 1011 -35.04 29.51 8.65
N GLY A 1012 -34.53 30.73 8.45
CA GLY A 1012 -35.36 31.92 8.26
C GLY A 1012 -35.94 32.53 9.54
N LEU A 1013 -35.57 32.04 10.73
CA LEU A 1013 -35.79 32.73 11.99
C LEU A 1013 -34.63 33.68 12.32
N ASP A 1014 -34.94 34.87 12.84
CA ASP A 1014 -33.94 35.81 13.36
C ASP A 1014 -33.27 35.25 14.63
N GLN A 1015 -32.03 35.67 14.92
CA GLN A 1015 -31.34 35.37 16.18
C GLN A 1015 -32.21 35.77 17.39
N GLY A 1016 -32.41 34.86 18.33
CA GLY A 1016 -33.28 35.10 19.48
C GLY A 1016 -33.75 33.84 20.19
N VAL A 1017 -34.58 34.02 21.21
CA VAL A 1017 -35.17 32.92 21.98
C VAL A 1017 -36.54 32.56 21.40
N TYR A 1018 -36.79 31.28 21.21
CA TYR A 1018 -38.07 30.73 20.78
C TYR A 1018 -38.51 29.60 21.70
N PHE A 1019 -39.78 29.21 21.62
CA PHE A 1019 -40.34 28.06 22.32
C PHE A 1019 -40.94 27.09 21.30
N ILE A 1020 -40.54 25.83 21.39
CA ILE A 1020 -41.17 24.71 20.69
C ILE A 1020 -42.36 24.26 21.52
N THR A 1021 -43.55 24.33 20.96
CA THR A 1021 -44.77 23.79 21.54
C THR A 1021 -45.26 22.62 20.68
N LEU A 1022 -45.44 21.45 21.29
CA LEU A 1022 -45.97 20.25 20.60
C LEU A 1022 -47.39 19.95 21.08
N ILE A 1023 -48.31 19.78 20.15
CA ILE A 1023 -49.76 19.63 20.41
C ILE A 1023 -50.30 18.38 19.71
N ASN A 1024 -51.07 17.56 20.42
CA ASN A 1024 -51.72 16.39 19.85
C ASN A 1024 -53.05 16.71 19.14
N SER A 1025 -53.69 15.70 18.55
CA SER A 1025 -54.97 15.84 17.83
C SER A 1025 -56.14 16.32 18.70
N ASP A 1026 -56.06 16.12 20.02
CA ASP A 1026 -57.07 16.58 21.00
C ASP A 1026 -56.80 18.01 21.50
N ASN A 1027 -55.82 18.69 20.89
CA ASN A 1027 -55.39 20.04 21.23
C ASN A 1027 -54.76 20.16 22.64
N GLU A 1028 -54.22 19.06 23.16
CA GLU A 1028 -53.44 19.02 24.39
C GLU A 1028 -51.96 19.26 24.08
N ARG A 1029 -51.31 20.07 24.92
CA ARG A 1029 -49.88 20.39 24.79
C ARG A 1029 -49.06 19.29 25.47
N LEU A 1030 -48.26 18.56 24.68
CA LEU A 1030 -47.41 17.46 25.16
C LEU A 1030 -46.02 17.94 25.62
N ALA A 1031 -45.46 18.98 24.98
CA ALA A 1031 -44.19 19.57 25.37
C ALA A 1031 -44.13 21.08 25.11
N ASN A 1032 -43.30 21.79 25.89
CA ASN A 1032 -43.02 23.21 25.69
C ASN A 1032 -41.58 23.57 26.08
N GLU A 1033 -40.68 23.55 25.10
CA GLU A 1033 -39.24 23.65 25.33
C GLU A 1033 -38.66 24.95 24.79
N LYS A 1034 -37.74 25.57 25.54
CA LYS A 1034 -37.08 26.81 25.16
C LYS A 1034 -35.89 26.50 24.26
N ILE A 1035 -35.75 27.19 23.13
CA ILE A 1035 -34.59 27.14 22.24
C ILE A 1035 -33.96 28.52 22.04
N LEU A 1036 -32.64 28.56 21.85
CA LEU A 1036 -31.87 29.76 21.54
C LEU A 1036 -31.29 29.66 20.13
N LYS A 1037 -31.81 30.46 19.20
CA LYS A 1037 -31.26 30.64 17.85
C LYS A 1037 -30.18 31.70 17.88
N TYR A 1038 -28.98 31.36 17.44
CA TYR A 1038 -27.86 32.29 17.31
C TYR A 1038 -27.34 32.35 15.87
#